data_AF-A0A832CGG5-F1
#
_entry.id   AF-A0A832CGG5-F1
#
_cell.length_a   1.000
_cell.length_b   1.000
_cell.length_c   1.000
_cell.angle_alpha   90.00
_cell.angle_beta   90.00
_cell.angle_gamma   90.00
#
_symmetry.space_group_name_H-M   'P 1'
#
loop_
_entity.id
_entity.type
_entity.pdbx_description
1 polymer ?
#
loop_
_entity_poly.entity_id
_entity_poly.type
_entity_poly.pdbx_seq_one_letter_code
_entity_poly.pdbx_strand_id
1 'polypeptide(L)'
;PFPLFEVNILEASDQQLLEVSRELGIGLNLQEMKALQQYFRKKGRNPTDVELQTVGQTWSEHCFHKTFKGIIKFNGKEIDSLFKTYIMKATREISPKWCFSVFEDNAGIIRFDRDYGIAVKVETHNHPSAIEPFGGAATGVGGVIRDILGVWADPIACTDVLGFGPLDYPYEKLPPGVKHPKYIFMGVVAGIGHYGNNMGIPTVNGAIYFDESYVGNVVVYCGCIGLLPLKKFRRNAKPGDIIVLAGGKTGRDGIHGVTFASAELTEKSEMVSRPAVQIANPIEEEKLKRAIIAIRDLELASAITDLGGGGLSSAVGETAKRFDCGAVVYLEKVPLKYPGLAPWEIYISESQERMLLAVPPENLEKVLGIFKSEDVEATAIGEYTSDKVLRIFYMNVKVAEMDIPFLFEPPRAVRTAEYVLPRLEEPEFPEPENLTEVLMLLLASPNIASRESVIRTYDHEVKGNTVLKPLHGEYGGPNDAAVLKPLKDSWRGLAISCGMNPNYGRIDPYWMAASAIDEAIRNNVAVGGRRIALLDNFTWGNPEKPDRLGSLVRACDACYRFAKAFKTPFISGKDSLYNESPAGPVTPTLLITAIGIVPDIRIAVSMDVKAPGSSIYIVGKTYRELGGSEYYRLMGFCGKRVPKVRPAQARKTFRALTRAIDLGLVSACHDLSEGGLAVAAAEMAFS
;
A
#
# COMPACT_ATOMS: atom_id res chain seq x y z
N PRO A 1 -17.50 -36.57 5.17
CA PRO A 1 -16.71 -36.62 6.43
C PRO A 1 -15.31 -36.06 6.19
N PHE A 2 -15.10 -34.81 6.59
CA PHE A 2 -13.82 -34.11 6.53
C PHE A 2 -13.15 -34.17 7.92
N PRO A 3 -11.82 -34.06 8.01
CA PRO A 3 -11.16 -33.95 9.30
C PRO A 3 -11.44 -32.57 9.92
N LEU A 4 -11.81 -32.57 11.20
CA LEU A 4 -11.92 -31.38 12.07
C LEU A 4 -11.18 -31.72 13.36
N PHE A 5 -10.22 -30.89 13.75
CA PHE A 5 -9.39 -31.17 14.92
C PHE A 5 -9.76 -30.25 16.07
N GLU A 6 -9.96 -30.83 17.26
CA GLU A 6 -10.02 -30.10 18.51
C GLU A 6 -8.63 -30.08 19.14
N VAL A 7 -8.11 -28.89 19.47
CA VAL A 7 -6.72 -28.72 19.91
C VAL A 7 -6.68 -28.47 21.41
N ASN A 8 -6.02 -29.36 22.15
CA ASN A 8 -5.98 -29.27 23.61
C ASN A 8 -5.05 -28.13 24.08
N ILE A 9 -5.64 -26.97 24.36
CA ILE A 9 -4.91 -25.81 24.92
C ILE A 9 -5.33 -25.47 26.34
N LEU A 10 -6.45 -26.00 26.85
CA LEU A 10 -6.98 -25.59 28.16
C LEU A 10 -6.02 -25.87 29.31
N GLU A 11 -5.27 -26.97 29.25
CA GLU A 11 -4.32 -27.40 30.28
C GLU A 11 -2.86 -27.30 29.81
N ALA A 12 -2.64 -26.79 28.60
CA ALA A 12 -1.31 -26.66 28.03
C ALA A 12 -0.43 -25.71 28.86
N SER A 13 0.81 -26.14 29.12
CA SER A 13 1.87 -25.30 29.65
C SER A 13 2.28 -24.22 28.65
N ASP A 14 3.01 -23.20 29.12
CA ASP A 14 3.55 -22.13 28.27
C ASP A 14 4.35 -22.67 27.07
N GLN A 15 5.12 -23.74 27.28
CA GLN A 15 5.91 -24.38 26.23
C GLN A 15 5.01 -25.09 25.20
N GLN A 16 3.99 -25.82 25.67
CA GLN A 16 3.02 -26.48 24.78
C GLN A 16 2.19 -25.48 23.98
N LEU A 17 1.82 -24.33 24.56
CA LEU A 17 1.13 -23.26 23.84
C LEU A 17 1.98 -22.72 22.68
N LEU A 18 3.28 -22.50 22.90
CA LEU A 18 4.19 -22.05 21.83
C LEU A 18 4.41 -23.13 20.78
N GLU A 19 4.44 -24.41 21.19
CA GLU A 19 4.53 -25.55 20.27
C GLU A 19 3.31 -25.63 19.36
N VAL A 20 2.09 -25.52 19.91
CA VAL A 20 0.85 -25.43 19.14
C VAL A 20 0.88 -24.28 18.13
N SER A 21 1.32 -23.09 18.55
CA SER A 21 1.41 -21.92 17.67
C SER A 21 2.35 -22.16 16.47
N ARG A 22 3.48 -22.83 16.73
CA ARG A 22 4.49 -23.18 15.72
C ARG A 22 4.00 -24.27 14.77
N GLU A 23 3.42 -25.35 15.29
CA GLU A 23 2.96 -26.49 14.48
C GLU A 23 1.80 -26.11 13.56
N LEU A 24 0.90 -25.25 14.03
CA LEU A 24 -0.24 -24.79 13.22
C LEU A 24 0.10 -23.61 12.29
N GLY A 25 1.31 -23.05 12.40
CA GLY A 25 1.72 -21.91 11.58
C GLY A 25 0.94 -20.62 11.82
N ILE A 26 0.39 -20.43 13.04
CA ILE A 26 -0.49 -19.28 13.36
C ILE A 26 0.27 -18.05 13.88
N GLY A 27 1.57 -18.18 14.17
CA GLY A 27 2.45 -17.04 14.45
C GLY A 27 2.10 -16.23 15.71
N LEU A 28 1.34 -16.82 16.65
CA LEU A 28 0.95 -16.16 17.90
C LEU A 28 2.05 -16.29 18.96
N ASN A 29 2.34 -15.19 19.65
CA ASN A 29 3.27 -15.17 20.78
C ASN A 29 2.63 -15.74 22.07
N LEU A 30 3.42 -15.89 23.13
CA LEU A 30 2.95 -16.48 24.39
C LEU A 30 1.79 -15.68 25.03
N GLN A 31 1.81 -14.36 24.97
CA GLN A 31 0.76 -13.52 25.54
C GLN A 31 -0.56 -13.70 24.79
N GLU A 32 -0.50 -13.75 23.46
CA GLU A 32 -1.64 -14.02 22.57
C GLU A 32 -2.19 -15.44 22.81
N MET A 33 -1.33 -16.45 22.85
CA MET A 33 -1.75 -17.83 23.15
C MET A 33 -2.37 -17.97 24.55
N LYS A 34 -1.86 -17.25 25.56
CA LYS A 34 -2.48 -17.21 26.90
C LYS A 34 -3.85 -16.54 26.89
N ALA A 35 -4.03 -15.46 26.14
CA ALA A 35 -5.33 -14.81 25.99
C ALA A 35 -6.34 -15.76 25.34
N LEU A 36 -5.91 -16.51 24.33
CA LEU A 36 -6.70 -17.54 23.67
C LEU A 36 -7.08 -18.68 24.61
N GLN A 37 -6.11 -19.22 25.35
CA GLN A 37 -6.35 -20.22 26.39
C GLN A 37 -7.36 -19.74 27.43
N GLN A 38 -7.24 -18.49 27.91
CA GLN A 38 -8.18 -17.92 28.88
C GLN A 38 -9.60 -17.76 28.30
N TYR A 39 -9.73 -17.35 27.04
CA TYR A 39 -11.01 -17.25 26.36
C TYR A 39 -11.69 -18.62 26.26
N PHE A 40 -10.98 -19.66 25.81
CA PHE A 40 -11.53 -21.00 25.69
C PHE A 40 -11.79 -21.68 27.04
N ARG A 41 -10.99 -21.39 28.09
CA ARG A 41 -11.30 -21.79 29.47
C ARG A 41 -12.64 -21.22 29.94
N LYS A 42 -12.94 -19.96 29.63
CA LYS A 42 -14.23 -19.34 29.97
C LYS A 42 -15.39 -19.95 29.18
N LYS A 43 -15.15 -20.36 27.93
CA LYS A 43 -16.14 -21.08 27.11
C LYS A 43 -16.34 -22.54 27.54
N GLY A 44 -15.43 -23.10 28.34
CA GLY A 44 -15.53 -24.47 28.86
C GLY A 44 -15.28 -25.55 27.80
N ARG A 45 -14.55 -25.24 26.72
CA ARG A 45 -14.19 -26.18 25.65
C ARG A 45 -12.86 -25.82 25.01
N ASN A 46 -12.21 -26.77 24.35
CA ASN A 46 -11.08 -26.49 23.48
C ASN A 46 -11.51 -25.80 22.17
N PRO A 47 -10.59 -25.07 21.52
CA PRO A 47 -10.78 -24.56 20.18
C PRO A 47 -10.69 -25.65 19.11
N THR A 48 -11.33 -25.40 17.97
CA THR A 48 -11.04 -26.12 16.73
C THR A 48 -9.81 -25.55 16.02
N ASP A 49 -9.23 -26.32 15.11
CA ASP A 49 -8.21 -25.83 14.16
C ASP A 49 -8.70 -24.62 13.37
N VAL A 50 -9.96 -24.60 12.92
CA VAL A 50 -10.56 -23.44 12.22
C VAL A 50 -10.53 -22.19 13.10
N GLU A 51 -10.83 -22.31 14.38
CA GLU A 51 -10.82 -21.18 15.34
C GLU A 51 -9.40 -20.67 15.60
N LEU A 52 -8.43 -21.58 15.78
CA LEU A 52 -7.03 -21.19 15.94
C LEU A 52 -6.48 -20.50 14.69
N GLN A 53 -6.80 -21.01 13.50
CA GLN A 53 -6.42 -20.40 12.23
C GLN A 53 -7.08 -19.02 12.06
N THR A 54 -8.36 -18.87 12.39
CA THR A 54 -9.09 -17.60 12.38
C THR A 54 -8.39 -16.53 13.23
N VAL A 55 -7.98 -16.89 14.45
CA VAL A 55 -7.24 -15.98 15.35
C VAL A 55 -5.83 -15.69 14.81
N GLY A 56 -5.10 -16.70 14.35
CA GLY A 56 -3.76 -16.54 13.78
C GLY A 56 -3.71 -15.52 12.64
N GLN A 57 -4.68 -15.60 11.72
CA GLN A 57 -4.80 -14.64 10.62
C GLN A 57 -5.18 -13.25 11.12
N THR A 58 -6.22 -13.16 11.96
CA THR A 58 -6.77 -11.87 12.41
C THR A 58 -5.80 -11.09 13.31
N TRP A 59 -5.01 -11.79 14.13
CA TRP A 59 -4.04 -11.19 15.07
C TRP A 59 -2.62 -11.11 14.50
N SER A 60 -2.42 -11.41 13.21
CA SER A 60 -1.15 -11.22 12.52
C SER A 60 -0.74 -9.73 12.50
N GLU A 61 0.55 -9.44 12.33
CA GLU A 61 1.02 -8.05 12.19
C GLU A 61 0.36 -7.40 10.97
N HIS A 62 0.30 -8.13 9.86
CA HIS A 62 -0.23 -7.65 8.58
C HIS A 62 -1.72 -7.26 8.63
N CYS A 63 -2.56 -8.00 9.37
CA CYS A 63 -4.00 -7.68 9.47
C CYS A 63 -4.30 -6.71 10.62
N PHE A 64 -3.71 -6.93 11.81
CA PHE A 64 -4.06 -6.13 12.98
C PHE A 64 -3.23 -4.86 13.14
N HIS A 65 -2.04 -4.77 12.53
CA HIS A 65 -1.09 -3.67 12.69
C HIS A 65 -0.66 -3.48 14.15
N LYS A 66 -0.19 -4.56 14.81
CA LYS A 66 0.04 -4.58 16.26
C LYS A 66 1.09 -3.55 16.69
N THR A 67 2.11 -3.30 15.88
CA THR A 67 3.14 -2.28 16.16
C THR A 67 2.55 -0.88 16.10
N PHE A 68 1.77 -0.55 15.06
CA PHE A 68 1.16 0.77 14.90
C PHE A 68 0.03 1.05 15.90
N LYS A 69 -0.66 0.01 16.41
CA LYS A 69 -1.71 0.11 17.44
C LYS A 69 -1.20 -0.12 18.88
N GLY A 70 0.02 -0.62 19.03
CA GLY A 70 0.64 -0.96 20.31
C GLY A 70 1.09 0.26 21.13
N ILE A 71 1.71 -0.02 22.27
CA ILE A 71 2.33 0.95 23.15
C ILE A 71 3.84 0.95 22.89
N ILE A 72 4.41 2.10 22.54
CA ILE A 72 5.84 2.25 22.30
C ILE A 72 6.49 3.09 23.39
N LYS A 73 7.49 2.53 24.08
CA LYS A 73 8.33 3.26 25.04
C LYS A 73 9.55 3.82 24.30
N PHE A 74 9.67 5.14 24.20
CA PHE A 74 10.76 5.80 23.48
C PHE A 74 11.27 7.01 24.27
N ASN A 75 12.58 7.05 24.58
CA ASN A 75 13.23 8.14 25.32
C ASN A 75 12.52 8.54 26.63
N GLY A 76 12.09 7.54 27.42
CA GLY A 76 11.37 7.76 28.69
C GLY A 76 9.93 8.26 28.53
N LYS A 77 9.40 8.31 27.30
CA LYS A 77 8.00 8.64 27.01
C LYS A 77 7.26 7.42 26.51
N GLU A 78 5.97 7.38 26.79
CA GLU A 78 5.05 6.37 26.26
C GLU A 78 4.24 6.97 25.11
N ILE A 79 4.22 6.27 23.99
CA ILE A 79 3.41 6.59 22.81
C ILE A 79 2.32 5.54 22.70
N ASP A 80 1.08 5.94 22.95
CA ASP A 80 -0.10 5.09 22.72
C ASP A 80 -0.47 5.14 21.23
N SER A 81 -0.10 4.09 20.49
CA SER A 81 -0.29 3.91 19.05
C SER A 81 0.42 4.97 18.19
N LEU A 82 1.37 4.52 17.37
CA LEU A 82 2.01 5.36 16.35
C LEU A 82 0.98 5.94 15.39
N PHE A 83 0.03 5.11 14.96
CA PHE A 83 -1.05 5.51 14.05
C PHE A 83 -1.93 6.62 14.63
N LYS A 84 -2.45 6.43 15.85
CA LYS A 84 -3.30 7.44 16.50
C LYS A 84 -2.52 8.71 16.81
N THR A 85 -1.28 8.58 17.28
CA THR A 85 -0.46 9.70 17.76
C THR A 85 0.04 10.59 16.63
N TYR A 86 0.50 10.00 15.52
CA TYR A 86 1.21 10.74 14.49
C TYR A 86 0.43 10.91 13.19
N ILE A 87 -0.28 9.89 12.73
CA ILE A 87 -0.97 9.91 11.43
C ILE A 87 -2.39 10.45 11.59
N MET A 88 -3.22 9.75 12.38
CA MET A 88 -4.63 10.10 12.57
C MET A 88 -4.78 11.47 13.25
N LYS A 89 -3.95 11.78 14.26
CA LYS A 89 -3.96 13.08 14.93
C LYS A 89 -3.64 14.23 13.98
N ALA A 90 -2.69 14.06 13.06
CA ALA A 90 -2.36 15.09 12.07
C ALA A 90 -3.60 15.44 11.23
N THR A 91 -4.26 14.43 10.66
CA THR A 91 -5.48 14.60 9.85
C THR A 91 -6.63 15.20 10.66
N ARG A 92 -6.86 14.72 11.89
CA ARG A 92 -7.92 15.23 12.77
C ARG A 92 -7.73 16.71 13.12
N GLU A 93 -6.50 17.14 13.38
CA GLU A 93 -6.20 18.53 13.71
C GLU A 93 -6.22 19.45 12.47
N ILE A 94 -5.85 18.94 11.30
CA ILE A 94 -6.02 19.68 10.03
C ILE A 94 -7.52 19.85 9.71
N SER A 95 -8.33 18.84 10.04
CA SER A 95 -9.79 18.78 9.88
C SER A 95 -10.31 19.36 8.55
N PRO A 96 -9.81 18.90 7.39
CA PRO A 96 -10.30 19.42 6.13
C PRO A 96 -11.71 18.88 5.87
N LYS A 97 -12.70 19.77 5.71
CA LYS A 97 -14.11 19.46 5.41
C LYS A 97 -14.35 18.59 4.17
N TRP A 98 -13.28 18.36 3.42
CA TRP A 98 -13.28 17.84 2.09
C TRP A 98 -12.70 16.43 2.03
N CYS A 99 -12.10 15.95 3.12
CA CYS A 99 -11.96 14.52 3.38
C CYS A 99 -13.35 13.96 3.70
N PHE A 100 -13.76 12.90 3.00
CA PHE A 100 -15.10 12.33 3.06
C PHE A 100 -15.15 11.09 3.95
N SER A 101 -14.28 10.10 3.70
CA SER A 101 -14.06 8.93 4.55
C SER A 101 -12.56 8.71 4.69
N VAL A 102 -12.04 8.66 5.90
CA VAL A 102 -10.59 8.51 6.17
C VAL A 102 -10.39 7.55 7.33
N PHE A 103 -9.49 6.58 7.16
CA PHE A 103 -9.17 5.56 8.19
C PHE A 103 -10.33 4.66 8.64
N GLU A 104 -11.41 4.58 7.88
CA GLU A 104 -12.60 3.80 8.24
C GLU A 104 -12.96 2.69 7.23
N ASP A 105 -12.37 2.74 6.04
CA ASP A 105 -12.66 1.86 4.92
C ASP A 105 -11.36 1.49 4.18
N ASN A 106 -11.46 0.59 3.20
CA ASN A 106 -10.33 0.00 2.49
C ASN A 106 -9.51 1.04 1.72
N ALA A 107 -10.13 2.18 1.35
CA ALA A 107 -9.48 3.32 0.71
C ALA A 107 -9.88 4.66 1.35
N GLY A 108 -8.98 5.64 1.25
CA GLY A 108 -9.26 7.01 1.69
C GLY A 108 -10.04 7.76 0.61
N ILE A 109 -11.14 8.43 0.98
CA ILE A 109 -12.02 9.14 0.04
C ILE A 109 -11.98 10.65 0.30
N ILE A 110 -11.73 11.42 -0.75
CA ILE A 110 -11.77 12.89 -0.73
C ILE A 110 -12.81 13.40 -1.73
N ARG A 111 -13.47 14.53 -1.42
CA ARG A 111 -14.39 15.19 -2.36
C ARG A 111 -13.61 15.72 -3.58
N PHE A 112 -14.13 15.59 -4.77
CA PHE A 112 -13.41 16.02 -5.98
C PHE A 112 -14.10 17.18 -6.67
N ASP A 113 -15.19 16.86 -7.37
CA ASP A 113 -16.00 17.84 -8.08
C ASP A 113 -17.47 17.45 -8.01
N ARG A 114 -18.34 18.46 -7.85
CA ARG A 114 -19.79 18.27 -7.71
C ARG A 114 -20.09 17.21 -6.63
N ASP A 115 -20.80 16.14 -7.01
CA ASP A 115 -21.18 15.02 -6.14
C ASP A 115 -20.20 13.84 -6.22
N TYR A 116 -19.02 14.01 -6.83
CA TYR A 116 -18.00 12.96 -6.95
C TYR A 116 -16.91 13.09 -5.89
N GLY A 117 -16.40 11.93 -5.46
CA GLY A 117 -15.19 11.78 -4.69
C GLY A 117 -14.14 10.95 -5.43
N ILE A 118 -12.93 11.00 -4.91
CA ILE A 118 -11.80 10.19 -5.35
C ILE A 118 -11.40 9.29 -4.19
N ALA A 119 -11.44 7.98 -4.42
CA ALA A 119 -10.92 6.96 -3.54
C ALA A 119 -9.47 6.66 -3.91
N VAL A 120 -8.59 6.53 -2.92
CA VAL A 120 -7.17 6.26 -3.14
C VAL A 120 -6.64 5.28 -2.12
N LYS A 121 -5.88 4.31 -2.62
CA LYS A 121 -5.19 3.31 -1.81
C LYS A 121 -3.85 2.97 -2.45
N VAL A 122 -2.86 2.76 -1.60
CA VAL A 122 -1.56 2.21 -1.95
C VAL A 122 -1.26 1.11 -0.95
N GLU A 123 -0.86 -0.05 -1.45
CA GLU A 123 -0.52 -1.26 -0.70
C GLU A 123 0.92 -1.68 -1.01
N THR A 124 1.41 -2.68 -0.29
CA THR A 124 2.74 -3.27 -0.48
C THR A 124 2.64 -4.75 -0.82
N HIS A 125 3.51 -5.25 -1.70
CA HIS A 125 3.57 -6.68 -2.02
C HIS A 125 5.02 -7.23 -2.07
N ASN A 126 5.82 -6.82 -1.08
CA ASN A 126 7.27 -7.05 -0.99
C ASN A 126 7.64 -8.55 -0.95
N HIS A 127 7.17 -9.27 0.08
CA HIS A 127 7.58 -10.66 0.32
C HIS A 127 7.15 -11.63 -0.80
N PRO A 128 5.90 -11.57 -1.30
CA PRO A 128 5.50 -12.41 -2.43
C PRO A 128 6.31 -12.11 -3.68
N SER A 129 6.59 -10.82 -3.96
CA SER A 129 7.37 -10.41 -5.13
C SER A 129 8.84 -10.81 -5.04
N ALA A 130 9.41 -10.96 -3.83
CA ALA A 130 10.74 -11.50 -3.64
C ALA A 130 10.82 -12.99 -4.00
N ILE A 131 9.75 -13.75 -3.75
CA ILE A 131 9.68 -15.19 -4.02
C ILE A 131 9.27 -15.48 -5.45
N GLU A 132 8.21 -14.88 -5.97
CA GLU A 132 7.73 -15.06 -7.34
C GLU A 132 7.30 -13.69 -7.88
N PRO A 133 8.19 -13.01 -8.62
CA PRO A 133 8.05 -11.59 -8.91
C PRO A 133 6.87 -11.25 -9.81
N PHE A 134 6.50 -12.12 -10.75
CA PHE A 134 5.43 -11.84 -11.69
C PHE A 134 4.07 -11.89 -10.99
N GLY A 135 3.71 -13.02 -10.41
CA GLY A 135 2.47 -13.24 -9.68
C GLY A 135 2.40 -12.40 -8.41
N GLY A 136 3.53 -12.21 -7.71
CA GLY A 136 3.62 -11.28 -6.58
C GLY A 136 3.20 -9.87 -6.97
N ALA A 137 3.79 -9.28 -8.00
CA ALA A 137 3.44 -7.92 -8.38
C ALA A 137 2.04 -7.80 -9.01
N ALA A 138 1.65 -8.78 -9.84
CA ALA A 138 0.35 -8.84 -10.48
C ALA A 138 -0.79 -8.89 -9.46
N THR A 139 -0.68 -9.76 -8.45
CA THR A 139 -1.70 -9.84 -7.38
C THR A 139 -1.68 -8.64 -6.45
N GLY A 140 -0.53 -7.97 -6.28
CA GLY A 140 -0.46 -6.66 -5.62
C GLY A 140 -1.29 -5.58 -6.33
N VAL A 141 -1.26 -5.53 -7.67
CA VAL A 141 -2.09 -4.60 -8.47
C VAL A 141 -3.58 -4.98 -8.38
N GLY A 142 -3.93 -6.25 -8.53
CA GLY A 142 -5.32 -6.71 -8.38
C GLY A 142 -5.88 -6.41 -6.99
N GLY A 143 -5.12 -6.68 -5.93
CA GLY A 143 -5.53 -6.39 -4.55
C GLY A 143 -5.90 -4.92 -4.34
N VAL A 144 -5.05 -3.99 -4.78
CA VAL A 144 -5.34 -2.55 -4.61
C VAL A 144 -6.46 -2.05 -5.52
N ILE A 145 -6.71 -2.69 -6.67
CA ILE A 145 -7.92 -2.41 -7.47
C ILE A 145 -9.17 -2.86 -6.71
N ARG A 146 -9.14 -4.03 -6.07
CA ARG A 146 -10.23 -4.51 -5.24
C ARG A 146 -10.47 -3.65 -4.01
N ASP A 147 -9.45 -3.05 -3.40
CA ASP A 147 -9.64 -2.05 -2.33
C ASP A 147 -10.50 -0.86 -2.80
N ILE A 148 -10.25 -0.38 -4.02
CA ILE A 148 -11.02 0.72 -4.64
C ILE A 148 -12.45 0.28 -4.94
N LEU A 149 -12.65 -0.95 -5.43
CA LEU A 149 -13.98 -1.54 -5.60
C LEU A 149 -14.69 -1.77 -4.27
N GLY A 150 -13.94 -2.06 -3.19
CA GLY A 150 -14.38 -2.23 -1.82
C GLY A 150 -14.98 -0.97 -1.20
N VAL A 151 -14.83 0.18 -1.86
CA VAL A 151 -15.52 1.43 -1.50
C VAL A 151 -16.44 1.94 -2.62
N TRP A 152 -16.84 1.04 -3.53
CA TRP A 152 -17.72 1.32 -4.68
C TRP A 152 -17.14 2.28 -5.73
N ALA A 153 -15.86 2.59 -5.69
CA ALA A 153 -15.26 3.50 -6.65
C ALA A 153 -14.93 2.76 -7.96
N ASP A 154 -15.10 3.41 -9.11
CA ASP A 154 -14.63 2.90 -10.40
C ASP A 154 -13.14 3.18 -10.53
N PRO A 155 -12.25 2.17 -10.64
CA PRO A 155 -10.83 2.38 -10.87
C PRO A 155 -10.57 3.16 -12.16
N ILE A 156 -9.79 4.24 -12.06
CA ILE A 156 -9.46 5.13 -13.18
C ILE A 156 -7.97 5.22 -13.49
N ALA A 157 -7.10 4.88 -12.53
CA ALA A 157 -5.66 4.87 -12.73
C ALA A 157 -4.95 4.03 -11.65
N CYS A 158 -3.78 3.50 -12.00
CA CYS A 158 -2.83 2.85 -11.12
C CYS A 158 -1.54 3.67 -10.98
N THR A 159 -0.77 3.39 -9.94
CA THR A 159 0.58 3.91 -9.72
C THR A 159 1.46 2.84 -9.10
N ASP A 160 2.74 2.84 -9.41
CA ASP A 160 3.70 1.88 -8.88
C ASP A 160 5.02 2.55 -8.45
N VAL A 161 5.51 2.22 -7.25
CA VAL A 161 6.83 2.66 -6.81
C VAL A 161 7.63 1.46 -6.35
N LEU A 162 8.82 1.30 -6.93
CA LEU A 162 9.55 0.05 -6.88
C LEU A 162 10.98 0.26 -6.35
N GLY A 163 11.46 -0.69 -5.55
CA GLY A 163 12.80 -0.70 -4.98
C GLY A 163 13.49 -2.03 -5.18
N PHE A 164 14.64 -2.06 -5.87
CA PHE A 164 15.37 -3.29 -6.18
C PHE A 164 16.85 -3.21 -5.79
N GLY A 165 17.53 -4.36 -5.69
CA GLY A 165 18.99 -4.40 -5.71
C GLY A 165 19.57 -3.93 -7.05
N PRO A 166 20.88 -3.61 -7.12
CA PRO A 166 21.56 -3.29 -8.38
C PRO A 166 21.32 -4.37 -9.46
N LEU A 167 21.04 -3.97 -10.70
CA LEU A 167 20.70 -4.91 -11.78
C LEU A 167 21.91 -5.72 -12.28
N ASP A 168 23.11 -5.27 -11.98
CA ASP A 168 24.42 -5.86 -12.26
C ASP A 168 25.06 -6.51 -11.01
N TYR A 169 24.25 -6.81 -9.98
CA TYR A 169 24.74 -7.36 -8.73
C TYR A 169 25.54 -8.67 -8.92
N PRO A 170 26.75 -8.80 -8.35
CA PRO A 170 27.57 -9.98 -8.55
C PRO A 170 26.93 -11.26 -7.99
N TYR A 171 26.85 -12.32 -8.79
CA TYR A 171 26.22 -13.59 -8.41
C TYR A 171 26.88 -14.24 -7.19
N GLU A 172 28.20 -14.09 -7.04
CA GLU A 172 28.97 -14.61 -5.91
C GLU A 172 28.66 -13.93 -4.57
N LYS A 173 28.05 -12.73 -4.60
CA LYS A 173 27.59 -12.00 -3.40
C LYS A 173 26.12 -12.28 -3.07
N LEU A 174 25.42 -13.05 -3.89
CA LEU A 174 23.99 -13.31 -3.72
C LEU A 174 23.78 -14.26 -2.53
N PRO A 175 22.99 -13.88 -1.50
CA PRO A 175 22.71 -14.78 -0.39
C PRO A 175 21.96 -16.04 -0.86
N PRO A 176 22.15 -17.21 -0.21
CA PRO A 176 21.39 -18.42 -0.51
C PRO A 176 19.87 -18.18 -0.42
N GLY A 177 19.13 -18.68 -1.41
CA GLY A 177 17.67 -18.52 -1.51
C GLY A 177 17.19 -17.14 -1.97
N VAL A 178 18.11 -16.19 -2.21
CA VAL A 178 17.75 -14.88 -2.78
C VAL A 178 17.87 -14.93 -4.30
N LYS A 179 16.86 -14.39 -4.99
CA LYS A 179 16.85 -14.30 -6.45
C LYS A 179 17.61 -13.07 -6.92
N HIS A 180 18.26 -13.18 -8.08
CA HIS A 180 19.04 -12.08 -8.64
C HIS A 180 18.15 -10.84 -8.90
N PRO A 181 18.56 -9.61 -8.52
CA PRO A 181 17.73 -8.41 -8.64
C PRO A 181 17.18 -8.16 -10.05
N LYS A 182 17.98 -8.42 -11.09
CA LYS A 182 17.54 -8.36 -12.50
C LYS A 182 16.33 -9.25 -12.80
N TYR A 183 16.30 -10.48 -12.28
CA TYR A 183 15.17 -11.39 -12.48
C TYR A 183 13.91 -10.86 -11.77
N ILE A 184 14.07 -10.36 -10.54
CA ILE A 184 12.97 -9.76 -9.77
C ILE A 184 12.42 -8.52 -10.47
N PHE A 185 13.28 -7.60 -10.90
CA PHE A 185 12.92 -6.40 -11.65
C PHE A 185 12.08 -6.74 -12.90
N MET A 186 12.56 -7.65 -13.73
CA MET A 186 11.85 -8.05 -14.96
C MET A 186 10.49 -8.69 -14.66
N GLY A 187 10.43 -9.57 -13.66
CA GLY A 187 9.18 -10.22 -13.28
C GLY A 187 8.15 -9.25 -12.71
N VAL A 188 8.57 -8.35 -11.80
CA VAL A 188 7.68 -7.36 -11.17
C VAL A 188 7.10 -6.42 -12.22
N VAL A 189 7.94 -5.86 -13.08
CA VAL A 189 7.50 -4.97 -14.17
C VAL A 189 6.50 -5.68 -15.09
N ALA A 190 6.81 -6.93 -15.49
CA ALA A 190 5.91 -7.72 -16.33
C ALA A 190 4.57 -8.04 -15.64
N GLY A 191 4.59 -8.33 -14.33
CA GLY A 191 3.38 -8.62 -13.54
C GLY A 191 2.45 -7.42 -13.42
N ILE A 192 3.01 -6.24 -13.10
CA ILE A 192 2.26 -4.97 -13.03
C ILE A 192 1.62 -4.64 -14.38
N GLY A 193 2.42 -4.67 -15.44
CA GLY A 193 1.93 -4.41 -16.80
C GLY A 193 0.87 -5.42 -17.23
N HIS A 194 1.06 -6.71 -16.94
CA HIS A 194 0.07 -7.74 -17.27
C HIS A 194 -1.28 -7.46 -16.61
N TYR A 195 -1.31 -7.16 -15.31
CA TYR A 195 -2.59 -6.97 -14.60
C TYR A 195 -3.28 -5.67 -15.03
N GLY A 196 -2.58 -4.54 -14.98
CA GLY A 196 -3.14 -3.22 -15.30
C GLY A 196 -3.66 -3.13 -16.74
N ASN A 197 -2.87 -3.62 -17.71
CA ASN A 197 -3.24 -3.57 -19.13
C ASN A 197 -4.49 -4.42 -19.42
N ASN A 198 -4.58 -5.63 -18.87
CA ASN A 198 -5.75 -6.51 -19.08
C ASN A 198 -7.00 -6.00 -18.35
N MET A 199 -6.83 -5.31 -17.22
CA MET A 199 -7.94 -4.62 -16.53
C MET A 199 -8.45 -3.38 -17.28
N GLY A 200 -7.66 -2.85 -18.22
CA GLY A 200 -7.93 -1.60 -18.90
C GLY A 200 -7.86 -0.40 -17.94
N ILE A 201 -6.88 -0.40 -17.03
CA ILE A 201 -6.62 0.69 -16.09
C ILE A 201 -5.19 1.18 -16.31
N PRO A 202 -4.99 2.48 -16.61
CA PRO A 202 -3.67 2.98 -16.96
C PRO A 202 -2.78 3.12 -15.71
N THR A 203 -1.51 2.73 -15.80
CA THR A 203 -0.50 3.04 -14.77
C THR A 203 0.17 4.37 -15.14
N VAL A 204 -0.14 5.43 -14.38
CA VAL A 204 0.13 6.82 -14.82
C VAL A 204 1.21 7.53 -14.01
N ASN A 205 1.65 6.98 -12.89
CA ASN A 205 2.65 7.60 -12.02
C ASN A 205 3.52 6.52 -11.38
N GLY A 206 4.80 6.80 -11.16
CA GLY A 206 5.66 5.86 -10.47
C GLY A 206 7.09 6.31 -10.30
N ALA A 207 7.87 5.49 -9.61
CA ALA A 207 9.31 5.69 -9.43
C ALA A 207 10.02 4.36 -9.23
N ILE A 208 11.31 4.29 -9.60
CA ILE A 208 12.14 3.10 -9.41
C ILE A 208 13.44 3.52 -8.74
N TYR A 209 13.80 2.83 -7.68
CA TYR A 209 15.01 3.09 -6.91
C TYR A 209 15.84 1.81 -6.72
N PHE A 210 17.16 1.94 -6.85
CA PHE A 210 18.11 0.85 -6.78
C PHE A 210 19.06 0.99 -5.59
N ASP A 211 19.06 -0.02 -4.73
CA ASP A 211 19.87 -0.03 -3.52
C ASP A 211 20.21 -1.45 -3.06
N GLU A 212 21.44 -1.66 -2.62
CA GLU A 212 21.90 -2.98 -2.16
C GLU A 212 21.07 -3.53 -0.99
N SER A 213 20.47 -2.67 -0.15
CA SER A 213 19.61 -3.14 0.95
C SER A 213 18.32 -3.83 0.47
N TYR A 214 17.96 -3.69 -0.80
CA TYR A 214 16.80 -4.34 -1.40
C TYR A 214 17.13 -5.67 -2.10
N VAL A 215 18.38 -6.14 -2.04
CA VAL A 215 18.77 -7.42 -2.66
C VAL A 215 18.02 -8.59 -2.01
N GLY A 216 18.01 -8.65 -0.68
CA GLY A 216 17.31 -9.73 0.04
C GLY A 216 15.79 -9.53 0.15
N ASN A 217 15.31 -8.29 -0.02
CA ASN A 217 13.90 -7.91 0.10
C ASN A 217 13.59 -6.75 -0.83
N VAL A 218 12.83 -7.05 -1.90
CA VAL A 218 12.34 -6.04 -2.83
C VAL A 218 11.29 -5.15 -2.18
N VAL A 219 11.15 -3.91 -2.67
CA VAL A 219 10.05 -3.01 -2.31
C VAL A 219 9.11 -2.88 -3.51
N VAL A 220 7.84 -3.23 -3.34
CA VAL A 220 6.83 -3.16 -4.40
C VAL A 220 5.59 -2.48 -3.83
N TYR A 221 5.42 -1.20 -4.15
CA TYR A 221 4.20 -0.46 -3.86
C TYR A 221 3.27 -0.47 -5.07
N CYS A 222 2.02 -0.89 -4.86
CA CYS A 222 0.97 -0.86 -5.86
C CYS A 222 -0.14 0.07 -5.38
N GLY A 223 -0.53 1.05 -6.20
CA GLY A 223 -1.57 2.02 -5.90
C GLY A 223 -2.67 2.05 -6.94
N CYS A 224 -3.89 2.38 -6.49
CA CYS A 224 -5.03 2.59 -7.35
C CYS A 224 -5.85 3.82 -6.92
N ILE A 225 -6.38 4.50 -7.91
CA ILE A 225 -7.20 5.69 -7.79
C ILE A 225 -8.55 5.38 -8.44
N GLY A 226 -9.65 5.67 -7.74
CA GLY A 226 -11.00 5.45 -8.23
C GLY A 226 -11.92 6.66 -8.13
N LEU A 227 -12.89 6.74 -9.04
CA LEU A 227 -13.93 7.76 -9.07
C LEU A 227 -15.22 7.22 -8.43
N LEU A 228 -15.75 7.95 -7.44
CA LEU A 228 -16.93 7.53 -6.68
C LEU A 228 -18.06 8.57 -6.75
N PRO A 229 -19.26 8.23 -7.25
CA PRO A 229 -20.44 9.05 -7.04
C PRO A 229 -20.83 9.00 -5.54
N LEU A 230 -20.61 10.08 -4.78
CA LEU A 230 -20.76 10.08 -3.31
C LEU A 230 -22.18 9.74 -2.85
N LYS A 231 -23.20 10.05 -3.66
CA LYS A 231 -24.61 9.71 -3.37
C LYS A 231 -24.89 8.20 -3.42
N LYS A 232 -24.07 7.45 -4.16
CA LYS A 232 -24.18 5.99 -4.35
C LYS A 232 -23.30 5.20 -3.39
N PHE A 233 -22.50 5.88 -2.56
CA PHE A 233 -21.70 5.22 -1.53
C PHE A 233 -22.62 4.58 -0.49
N ARG A 234 -22.46 3.28 -0.26
CA ARG A 234 -23.22 2.48 0.72
C ARG A 234 -22.28 1.76 1.66
N ARG A 235 -22.58 1.91 2.96
CA ARG A 235 -21.80 1.35 4.07
C ARG A 235 -22.73 1.17 5.26
N ASN A 236 -23.66 0.23 5.15
CA ASN A 236 -24.72 0.03 6.14
C ASN A 236 -25.20 -1.43 6.21
N ALA A 237 -24.27 -2.39 6.20
CA ALA A 237 -24.63 -3.79 6.45
C ALA A 237 -25.34 -3.91 7.81
N LYS A 238 -26.28 -4.85 7.89
CA LYS A 238 -27.14 -5.04 9.06
C LYS A 238 -27.48 -6.52 9.25
N PRO A 239 -27.96 -6.91 10.44
CA PRO A 239 -28.50 -8.25 10.64
C PRO A 239 -29.60 -8.57 9.62
N GLY A 240 -29.57 -9.78 9.06
CA GLY A 240 -30.47 -10.26 8.01
C GLY A 240 -29.96 -10.00 6.58
N ASP A 241 -28.93 -9.16 6.38
CA ASP A 241 -28.29 -9.06 5.07
C ASP A 241 -27.57 -10.38 4.73
N ILE A 242 -27.71 -10.81 3.48
CA ILE A 242 -27.11 -12.03 2.94
C ILE A 242 -25.66 -11.75 2.58
N ILE A 243 -24.77 -12.66 2.98
CA ILE A 243 -23.35 -12.63 2.62
C ILE A 243 -23.21 -13.29 1.25
N VAL A 244 -22.88 -12.50 0.24
CA VAL A 244 -22.63 -12.98 -1.13
C VAL A 244 -21.13 -12.91 -1.42
N LEU A 245 -20.56 -14.05 -1.80
CA LEU A 245 -19.20 -14.16 -2.32
C LEU A 245 -19.28 -14.15 -3.86
N ALA A 246 -18.55 -13.24 -4.50
CA ALA A 246 -18.51 -13.13 -5.96
C ALA A 246 -17.07 -13.16 -6.50
N GLY A 247 -16.89 -13.72 -7.70
CA GLY A 247 -15.62 -13.76 -8.42
C GLY A 247 -14.94 -15.12 -8.41
N GLY A 248 -13.62 -15.12 -8.20
CA GLY A 248 -12.75 -16.29 -8.31
C GLY A 248 -13.12 -17.46 -7.37
N LYS A 249 -12.81 -18.67 -7.82
CA LYS A 249 -12.99 -19.90 -7.01
C LYS A 249 -11.91 -20.02 -5.94
N THR A 250 -12.27 -20.60 -4.81
CA THR A 250 -11.40 -20.78 -3.64
C THR A 250 -10.51 -22.03 -3.80
N GLY A 251 -9.21 -21.87 -3.61
CA GLY A 251 -8.20 -22.93 -3.63
C GLY A 251 -7.21 -22.81 -2.47
N ARG A 252 -6.17 -23.65 -2.42
CA ARG A 252 -5.04 -23.53 -1.49
C ARG A 252 -4.08 -22.44 -1.92
N ASP A 253 -4.59 -21.24 -2.11
CA ASP A 253 -3.84 -20.09 -2.61
C ASP A 253 -3.55 -19.16 -1.43
N GLY A 254 -2.28 -18.78 -1.24
CA GLY A 254 -1.87 -17.84 -0.19
C GLY A 254 -2.20 -18.26 1.25
N ILE A 255 -2.41 -19.55 1.51
CA ILE A 255 -2.62 -20.03 2.89
C ILE A 255 -1.41 -19.63 3.74
N HIS A 256 -1.68 -18.97 4.87
CA HIS A 256 -0.68 -18.38 5.77
C HIS A 256 0.14 -17.24 5.16
N GLY A 257 -0.33 -16.61 4.07
CA GLY A 257 0.31 -15.49 3.39
C GLY A 257 0.57 -14.30 4.31
N VAL A 258 -0.42 -13.88 5.11
CA VAL A 258 -0.23 -12.78 6.10
C VAL A 258 0.72 -13.14 7.25
N THR A 259 0.76 -14.42 7.66
CA THR A 259 1.71 -14.87 8.67
C THR A 259 3.13 -14.83 8.11
N PHE A 260 3.29 -15.27 6.86
CA PHE A 260 4.55 -15.20 6.12
C PHE A 260 5.02 -13.75 5.93
N ALA A 261 4.14 -12.83 5.55
CA ALA A 261 4.46 -11.40 5.42
C ALA A 261 4.75 -10.70 6.77
N SER A 262 4.52 -11.39 7.90
CA SER A 262 4.81 -10.92 9.26
C SER A 262 6.09 -11.55 9.84
N ALA A 263 6.91 -12.22 9.02
CA ALA A 263 8.13 -12.91 9.42
C ALA A 263 9.31 -12.56 8.50
N GLU A 264 10.54 -12.70 9.00
CA GLU A 264 11.76 -12.44 8.22
C GLU A 264 11.94 -13.46 7.08
N LEU A 265 12.49 -13.01 5.95
CA LEU A 265 12.75 -13.85 4.77
C LEU A 265 14.02 -14.69 4.95
N THR A 266 13.87 -16.02 4.94
CA THR A 266 14.94 -17.02 5.11
C THR A 266 14.91 -18.07 4.01
N GLU A 267 15.99 -18.85 3.85
CA GLU A 267 16.05 -19.96 2.89
C GLU A 267 14.91 -20.98 3.10
N LYS A 268 14.57 -21.28 4.36
CA LYS A 268 13.46 -22.18 4.69
C LYS A 268 12.10 -21.59 4.31
N SER A 269 11.89 -20.29 4.53
CA SER A 269 10.62 -19.66 4.18
C SER A 269 10.44 -19.57 2.66
N GLU A 270 11.50 -19.40 1.88
CA GLU A 270 11.43 -19.40 0.41
C GLU A 270 10.93 -20.76 -0.13
N MET A 271 11.50 -21.88 0.34
CA MET A 271 11.12 -23.22 -0.13
C MET A 271 9.67 -23.59 0.23
N VAL A 272 9.23 -23.25 1.44
CA VAL A 272 7.91 -23.63 1.94
C VAL A 272 6.80 -22.73 1.38
N SER A 273 7.12 -21.48 1.02
CA SER A 273 6.11 -20.45 0.70
C SER A 273 5.92 -20.19 -0.79
N ARG A 274 6.67 -20.85 -1.69
CA ARG A 274 6.40 -20.79 -3.15
C ARG A 274 4.94 -21.10 -3.54
N PRO A 275 4.25 -22.09 -2.93
CA PRO A 275 2.83 -22.33 -3.19
C PRO A 275 1.90 -21.19 -2.74
N ALA A 276 2.37 -20.26 -1.92
CA ALA A 276 1.57 -19.13 -1.45
C ALA A 276 1.42 -18.02 -2.50
N VAL A 277 2.30 -17.94 -3.51
CA VAL A 277 2.19 -16.92 -4.57
C VAL A 277 1.24 -17.37 -5.66
N GLN A 278 0.20 -16.58 -5.90
CA GLN A 278 -0.97 -16.96 -6.68
C GLN A 278 -0.84 -16.55 -8.15
N ILE A 279 -1.63 -17.23 -9.00
CA ILE A 279 -1.78 -16.87 -10.40
C ILE A 279 -2.90 -15.83 -10.50
N ALA A 280 -2.55 -14.64 -10.96
CA ALA A 280 -3.45 -13.55 -11.25
C ALA A 280 -4.41 -13.87 -12.43
N ASN A 281 -5.67 -13.44 -12.33
CA ASN A 281 -6.64 -13.51 -13.42
C ASN A 281 -7.36 -12.15 -13.64
N PRO A 282 -6.67 -11.16 -14.24
CA PRO A 282 -7.22 -9.81 -14.41
C PRO A 282 -8.51 -9.78 -15.26
N ILE A 283 -8.71 -10.72 -16.17
CA ILE A 283 -9.93 -10.76 -16.99
C ILE A 283 -11.16 -11.10 -16.13
N GLU A 284 -11.01 -11.99 -15.14
CA GLU A 284 -12.08 -12.27 -14.19
C GLU A 284 -12.41 -11.04 -13.34
N GLU A 285 -11.38 -10.33 -12.85
CA GLU A 285 -11.57 -9.12 -12.07
C GLU A 285 -12.19 -7.98 -12.89
N GLU A 286 -11.93 -7.89 -14.19
CA GLU A 286 -12.55 -6.91 -15.08
C GLU A 286 -14.07 -7.13 -15.18
N LYS A 287 -14.50 -8.38 -15.37
CA LYS A 287 -15.93 -8.76 -15.37
C LYS A 287 -16.56 -8.46 -14.00
N LEU A 288 -15.86 -8.80 -12.92
CA LEU A 288 -16.28 -8.54 -11.54
C LEU A 288 -16.48 -7.04 -11.28
N LYS A 289 -15.52 -6.20 -11.72
CA LYS A 289 -15.62 -4.73 -11.69
C LYS A 289 -16.90 -4.26 -12.38
N ARG A 290 -17.16 -4.69 -13.63
CA ARG A 290 -18.36 -4.26 -14.38
C ARG A 290 -19.66 -4.57 -13.63
N ALA A 291 -19.77 -5.76 -13.05
CA ALA A 291 -20.92 -6.16 -12.23
C ALA A 291 -21.06 -5.30 -10.95
N ILE A 292 -19.96 -5.04 -10.23
CA ILE A 292 -19.96 -4.22 -9.00
C ILE A 292 -20.41 -2.79 -9.28
N ILE A 293 -19.93 -2.21 -10.38
CA ILE A 293 -20.32 -0.85 -10.80
C ILE A 293 -21.82 -0.79 -11.11
N ALA A 294 -22.38 -1.80 -11.79
CA ALA A 294 -23.82 -1.89 -12.02
C ALA A 294 -24.63 -2.03 -10.71
N ILE A 295 -24.17 -2.86 -9.77
CA ILE A 295 -24.79 -3.06 -8.46
C ILE A 295 -24.81 -1.75 -7.64
N ARG A 296 -23.70 -1.00 -7.66
CA ARG A 296 -23.59 0.32 -7.03
C ARG A 296 -24.60 1.30 -7.61
N ASP A 297 -24.65 1.41 -8.93
CA ASP A 297 -25.47 2.42 -9.60
C ASP A 297 -26.97 2.17 -9.36
N LEU A 298 -27.35 0.89 -9.23
CA LEU A 298 -28.69 0.44 -8.83
C LEU A 298 -28.92 0.40 -7.31
N GLU A 299 -27.89 0.64 -6.50
CA GLU A 299 -27.93 0.70 -5.04
C GLU A 299 -28.48 -0.59 -4.39
N LEU A 300 -28.09 -1.75 -4.91
CA LEU A 300 -28.69 -3.04 -4.56
C LEU A 300 -28.07 -3.72 -3.32
N ALA A 301 -26.92 -3.25 -2.83
CA ALA A 301 -26.21 -3.85 -1.71
C ALA A 301 -25.95 -2.82 -0.59
N SER A 302 -25.90 -3.30 0.65
CA SER A 302 -25.69 -2.51 1.86
C SER A 302 -24.21 -2.19 2.10
N ALA A 303 -23.32 -3.12 1.75
CA ALA A 303 -21.87 -2.96 1.90
C ALA A 303 -21.13 -3.88 0.93
N ILE A 304 -19.84 -3.58 0.73
CA ILE A 304 -18.90 -4.38 -0.03
C ILE A 304 -17.53 -4.32 0.65
N THR A 305 -16.73 -5.37 0.50
CA THR A 305 -15.31 -5.38 0.85
C THR A 305 -14.57 -6.34 -0.08
N ASP A 306 -13.27 -6.16 -0.23
CA ASP A 306 -12.40 -7.11 -0.92
C ASP A 306 -12.11 -8.35 -0.05
N LEU A 307 -11.63 -9.40 -0.72
CA LEU A 307 -10.95 -10.51 -0.06
C LEU A 307 -9.45 -10.43 -0.41
N GLY A 308 -8.64 -10.10 0.59
CA GLY A 308 -7.19 -10.10 0.55
C GLY A 308 -6.60 -11.05 1.59
N GLY A 309 -5.70 -10.52 2.43
CA GLY A 309 -5.05 -11.26 3.50
C GLY A 309 -6.05 -11.88 4.49
N GLY A 310 -5.91 -13.18 4.77
CA GLY A 310 -6.84 -13.94 5.60
C GLY A 310 -8.19 -14.28 4.96
N GLY A 311 -8.45 -13.92 3.70
CA GLY A 311 -9.59 -14.40 2.93
C GLY A 311 -10.98 -14.11 3.53
N LEU A 312 -11.85 -15.12 3.56
CA LEU A 312 -13.19 -15.02 4.14
C LEU A 312 -13.14 -14.70 5.64
N SER A 313 -12.12 -15.20 6.35
CA SER A 313 -11.91 -14.91 7.77
C SER A 313 -11.84 -13.42 8.06
N SER A 314 -11.04 -12.70 7.26
CA SER A 314 -10.93 -11.25 7.40
C SER A 314 -12.20 -10.56 6.91
N ALA A 315 -12.62 -10.81 5.67
CA ALA A 315 -13.73 -10.08 5.05
C ALA A 315 -15.05 -10.21 5.83
N VAL A 316 -15.41 -11.41 6.28
CA VAL A 316 -16.65 -11.63 7.05
C VAL A 316 -16.51 -11.04 8.45
N GLY A 317 -15.40 -11.33 9.14
CA GLY A 317 -15.17 -10.89 10.51
C GLY A 317 -15.10 -9.37 10.65
N GLU A 318 -14.33 -8.71 9.78
CA GLU A 318 -14.17 -7.26 9.79
C GLU A 318 -15.48 -6.54 9.45
N THR A 319 -16.23 -7.04 8.47
CA THR A 319 -17.55 -6.49 8.14
C THR A 319 -18.51 -6.66 9.32
N ALA A 320 -18.55 -7.84 9.94
CA ALA A 320 -19.38 -8.10 11.12
C ALA A 320 -19.01 -7.15 12.27
N LYS A 321 -17.71 -6.97 12.58
CA LYS A 321 -17.23 -6.04 13.60
C LYS A 321 -17.58 -4.58 13.27
N ARG A 322 -17.40 -4.16 12.01
CA ARG A 322 -17.63 -2.78 11.55
C ARG A 322 -19.08 -2.36 11.72
N PHE A 323 -20.01 -3.29 11.54
CA PHE A 323 -21.45 -3.05 11.61
C PHE A 323 -22.13 -3.63 12.85
N ASP A 324 -21.35 -3.98 13.89
CA ASP A 324 -21.84 -4.50 15.17
C ASP A 324 -22.75 -5.75 15.04
N CYS A 325 -22.42 -6.62 14.08
CA CYS A 325 -23.13 -7.85 13.76
C CYS A 325 -22.36 -9.10 14.22
N GLY A 326 -23.05 -10.24 14.26
CA GLY A 326 -22.47 -11.58 14.13
C GLY A 326 -22.57 -12.07 12.68
N ALA A 327 -22.18 -13.31 12.42
CA ALA A 327 -22.29 -13.90 11.08
C ALA A 327 -22.46 -15.42 11.16
N VAL A 328 -23.25 -15.97 10.24
CA VAL A 328 -23.34 -17.41 9.99
C VAL A 328 -22.85 -17.67 8.56
N VAL A 329 -21.83 -18.52 8.41
CA VAL A 329 -21.22 -18.85 7.12
C VAL A 329 -21.28 -20.37 6.87
N TYR A 330 -21.62 -20.75 5.65
CA TYR A 330 -21.72 -22.14 5.18
C TYR A 330 -20.62 -22.42 4.15
N LEU A 331 -19.57 -23.12 4.55
CA LEU A 331 -18.40 -23.36 3.71
C LEU A 331 -18.69 -24.31 2.53
N GLU A 332 -19.71 -25.17 2.62
CA GLU A 332 -20.11 -26.05 1.52
C GLU A 332 -20.70 -25.28 0.33
N LYS A 333 -21.09 -24.01 0.53
CA LYS A 333 -21.59 -23.12 -0.52
C LYS A 333 -20.47 -22.34 -1.21
N VAL A 334 -19.25 -22.36 -0.68
CA VAL A 334 -18.12 -21.62 -1.26
C VAL A 334 -17.66 -22.33 -2.54
N PRO A 335 -17.62 -21.64 -3.70
CA PRO A 335 -17.09 -22.23 -4.93
C PRO A 335 -15.61 -22.62 -4.78
N LEU A 336 -15.28 -23.88 -5.08
CA LEU A 336 -13.92 -24.41 -4.96
C LEU A 336 -13.28 -24.68 -6.33
N LYS A 337 -11.97 -24.44 -6.45
CA LYS A 337 -11.18 -24.80 -7.65
C LYS A 337 -11.09 -26.32 -7.83
N TYR A 338 -10.98 -27.04 -6.72
CA TYR A 338 -10.91 -28.49 -6.66
C TYR A 338 -11.48 -28.97 -5.31
N PRO A 339 -12.03 -30.21 -5.25
CA PRO A 339 -12.52 -30.76 -4.00
C PRO A 339 -11.39 -31.10 -3.02
N GLY A 340 -11.74 -31.34 -1.75
CA GLY A 340 -10.82 -31.88 -0.74
C GLY A 340 -10.08 -30.86 0.12
N LEU A 341 -10.44 -29.58 0.06
CA LEU A 341 -9.98 -28.58 1.03
C LEU A 341 -10.59 -28.86 2.40
N ALA A 342 -9.77 -28.73 3.45
CA ALA A 342 -10.23 -28.73 4.83
C ALA A 342 -11.01 -27.44 5.12
N PRO A 343 -11.89 -27.43 6.14
CA PRO A 343 -12.73 -26.26 6.45
C PRO A 343 -11.92 -24.99 6.69
N TRP A 344 -10.82 -25.11 7.44
CA TRP A 344 -9.95 -23.96 7.71
C TRP A 344 -9.28 -23.47 6.42
N GLU A 345 -8.85 -24.36 5.52
CA GLU A 345 -8.26 -23.99 4.22
C GLU A 345 -9.24 -23.17 3.37
N ILE A 346 -10.52 -23.56 3.32
CA ILE A 346 -11.56 -22.81 2.60
C ILE A 346 -11.72 -21.41 3.21
N TYR A 347 -11.75 -21.34 4.54
CA TYR A 347 -12.06 -20.11 5.26
C TYR A 347 -10.94 -19.07 5.24
N ILE A 348 -9.67 -19.51 5.33
CA ILE A 348 -8.52 -18.59 5.36
C ILE A 348 -7.83 -18.44 4.01
N SER A 349 -8.27 -19.16 2.98
CA SER A 349 -7.70 -19.07 1.63
C SER A 349 -7.71 -17.63 1.13
N GLU A 350 -6.59 -17.20 0.57
CA GLU A 350 -6.37 -15.85 0.04
C GLU A 350 -6.56 -15.80 -1.47
N SER A 351 -7.25 -16.79 -2.10
CA SER A 351 -7.52 -16.78 -3.55
C SER A 351 -7.94 -15.40 -4.07
N GLN A 352 -7.35 -14.99 -5.20
CA GLN A 352 -7.57 -13.67 -5.79
C GLN A 352 -8.94 -13.50 -6.47
N GLU A 353 -9.21 -12.27 -6.93
CA GLU A 353 -10.38 -11.87 -7.72
C GLU A 353 -11.72 -12.16 -7.03
N ARG A 354 -11.77 -12.03 -5.70
CA ARG A 354 -12.98 -12.25 -4.90
C ARG A 354 -13.41 -10.98 -4.19
N MET A 355 -14.73 -10.76 -4.14
CA MET A 355 -15.36 -9.66 -3.42
C MET A 355 -16.51 -10.20 -2.55
N LEU A 356 -16.70 -9.59 -1.38
CA LEU A 356 -17.77 -9.92 -0.44
C LEU A 356 -18.80 -8.79 -0.43
N LEU A 357 -20.07 -9.12 -0.61
CA LEU A 357 -21.17 -8.17 -0.56
C LEU A 357 -22.14 -8.52 0.57
N ALA A 358 -22.60 -7.51 1.29
CA ALA A 358 -23.76 -7.59 2.18
C ALA A 358 -25.00 -7.14 1.40
N VAL A 359 -25.93 -8.06 1.14
CA VAL A 359 -27.06 -7.84 0.22
C VAL A 359 -28.39 -8.00 0.95
N PRO A 360 -29.27 -6.99 0.94
CA PRO A 360 -30.63 -7.16 1.44
C PRO A 360 -31.35 -8.34 0.75
N PRO A 361 -32.07 -9.22 1.48
CA PRO A 361 -32.69 -10.40 0.89
C PRO A 361 -33.58 -10.11 -0.33
N GLU A 362 -34.30 -8.99 -0.34
CA GLU A 362 -35.16 -8.54 -1.43
C GLU A 362 -34.41 -8.23 -2.75
N ASN A 363 -33.09 -7.99 -2.67
CA ASN A 363 -32.24 -7.67 -3.80
C ASN A 363 -31.38 -8.84 -4.27
N LEU A 364 -31.36 -9.97 -3.54
CA LEU A 364 -30.45 -11.09 -3.78
C LEU A 364 -30.50 -11.60 -5.22
N GLU A 365 -31.68 -11.93 -5.73
CA GLU A 365 -31.86 -12.45 -7.09
C GLU A 365 -31.37 -11.47 -8.17
N LYS A 366 -31.57 -10.17 -7.95
CA LYS A 366 -31.10 -9.14 -8.89
C LYS A 366 -29.58 -9.06 -8.89
N VAL A 367 -28.95 -9.10 -7.71
CA VAL A 367 -27.49 -9.08 -7.58
C VAL A 367 -26.87 -10.31 -8.24
N LEU A 368 -27.39 -11.51 -7.96
CA LEU A 368 -26.92 -12.75 -8.60
C LEU A 368 -27.13 -12.71 -10.13
N GLY A 369 -28.25 -12.16 -10.59
CA GLY A 369 -28.53 -11.96 -12.01
C GLY A 369 -27.53 -11.04 -12.72
N ILE A 370 -27.08 -9.96 -12.06
CA ILE A 370 -26.06 -9.05 -12.60
C ILE A 370 -24.71 -9.77 -12.75
N PHE A 371 -24.24 -10.45 -11.70
CA PHE A 371 -22.98 -11.22 -11.81
C PHE A 371 -23.06 -12.28 -12.91
N LYS A 372 -24.18 -13.01 -13.00
CA LYS A 372 -24.41 -13.99 -14.07
C LYS A 372 -24.39 -13.35 -15.46
N SER A 373 -24.91 -12.14 -15.63
CA SER A 373 -24.90 -11.43 -16.93
C SER A 373 -23.50 -11.06 -17.40
N GLU A 374 -22.56 -10.94 -16.46
CA GLU A 374 -21.14 -10.68 -16.72
C GLU A 374 -20.30 -11.96 -16.72
N ASP A 375 -20.92 -13.15 -16.67
CA ASP A 375 -20.23 -14.44 -16.56
C ASP A 375 -19.28 -14.51 -15.35
N VAL A 376 -19.75 -14.02 -14.20
CA VAL A 376 -19.07 -14.06 -12.90
C VAL A 376 -19.85 -14.94 -11.94
N GLU A 377 -19.16 -15.89 -11.28
CA GLU A 377 -19.78 -16.74 -10.28
C GLU A 377 -20.06 -15.93 -8.99
N ALA A 378 -21.28 -16.01 -8.47
CA ALA A 378 -21.66 -15.38 -7.22
C ALA A 378 -22.59 -16.29 -6.42
N THR A 379 -22.30 -16.45 -5.13
CA THR A 379 -23.01 -17.40 -4.26
C THR A 379 -23.36 -16.79 -2.92
N ALA A 380 -24.59 -16.98 -2.47
CA ALA A 380 -25.02 -16.68 -1.11
C ALA A 380 -24.44 -17.71 -0.13
N ILE A 381 -23.43 -17.32 0.64
CA ILE A 381 -22.67 -18.22 1.52
C ILE A 381 -23.08 -18.09 2.99
N GLY A 382 -23.93 -17.13 3.35
CA GLY A 382 -24.25 -16.89 4.76
C GLY A 382 -25.16 -15.69 4.97
N GLU A 383 -25.27 -15.27 6.22
CA GLU A 383 -26.04 -14.09 6.64
C GLU A 383 -25.39 -13.41 7.85
N TYR A 384 -25.58 -12.09 7.98
CA TYR A 384 -25.21 -11.36 9.19
C TYR A 384 -26.29 -11.51 10.26
N THR A 385 -25.87 -11.66 11.52
CA THR A 385 -26.76 -11.86 12.68
C THR A 385 -26.64 -10.72 13.69
N SER A 386 -27.55 -10.64 14.66
CA SER A 386 -27.55 -9.56 15.66
C SER A 386 -26.82 -9.89 16.96
N ASP A 387 -26.33 -11.12 17.12
CA ASP A 387 -25.81 -11.65 18.39
C ASP A 387 -24.29 -11.52 18.55
N LYS A 388 -23.59 -10.95 17.57
CA LYS A 388 -22.14 -10.66 17.60
C LYS A 388 -21.28 -11.93 17.74
N VAL A 389 -21.80 -13.07 17.30
CA VAL A 389 -21.09 -14.34 17.25
C VAL A 389 -20.84 -14.72 15.80
N LEU A 390 -19.59 -15.09 15.49
CA LEU A 390 -19.21 -15.74 14.25
C LEU A 390 -19.47 -17.24 14.38
N ARG A 391 -20.29 -17.80 13.51
CA ARG A 391 -20.52 -19.25 13.39
C ARG A 391 -20.20 -19.71 11.99
N ILE A 392 -19.38 -20.75 11.90
CA ILE A 392 -18.99 -21.35 10.62
C ILE A 392 -19.47 -22.79 10.62
N PHE A 393 -20.18 -23.15 9.56
CA PHE A 393 -20.67 -24.49 9.30
C PHE A 393 -19.99 -25.07 8.07
N TYR A 394 -19.74 -26.38 8.10
CA TYR A 394 -19.36 -27.15 6.93
C TYR A 394 -20.09 -28.48 6.93
N MET A 395 -20.88 -28.74 5.88
CA MET A 395 -21.72 -29.93 5.75
C MET A 395 -22.58 -30.20 7.01
N ASN A 396 -23.30 -29.17 7.48
CA ASN A 396 -24.14 -29.18 8.70
C ASN A 396 -23.41 -29.39 10.04
N VAL A 397 -22.07 -29.40 10.06
CA VAL A 397 -21.29 -29.45 11.30
C VAL A 397 -20.78 -28.05 11.62
N LYS A 398 -20.96 -27.58 12.86
CA LYS A 398 -20.38 -26.31 13.34
C LYS A 398 -18.88 -26.50 13.54
N VAL A 399 -18.08 -25.89 12.66
CA VAL A 399 -16.62 -26.02 12.67
C VAL A 399 -15.93 -24.88 13.42
N ALA A 400 -16.61 -23.74 13.63
CA ALA A 400 -16.11 -22.65 14.48
C ALA A 400 -17.28 -21.86 15.12
N GLU A 401 -17.05 -21.37 16.32
CA GLU A 401 -17.93 -20.44 17.03
C GLU A 401 -17.12 -19.47 17.92
N MET A 402 -17.03 -18.21 17.51
CA MET A 402 -16.23 -17.20 18.21
C MET A 402 -16.98 -15.89 18.42
N ASP A 403 -16.76 -15.24 19.55
CA ASP A 403 -17.29 -13.90 19.81
C ASP A 403 -16.52 -12.88 18.96
N ILE A 404 -17.23 -12.15 18.09
CA ILE A 404 -16.62 -11.10 17.25
C ILE A 404 -15.84 -10.06 18.10
N PRO A 405 -16.34 -9.59 19.26
CA PRO A 405 -15.57 -8.68 20.10
C PRO A 405 -14.20 -9.21 20.52
N PHE A 406 -14.11 -10.49 20.89
CA PHE A 406 -12.83 -11.12 21.27
C PHE A 406 -11.87 -11.18 20.08
N LEU A 407 -12.36 -11.56 18.91
CA LEU A 407 -11.54 -11.71 17.70
C LEU A 407 -10.86 -10.40 17.29
N PHE A 408 -11.47 -9.23 17.58
CA PHE A 408 -10.93 -7.92 17.22
C PHE A 408 -10.35 -7.12 18.42
N GLU A 409 -10.11 -7.78 19.55
CA GLU A 409 -9.48 -7.18 20.75
C GLU A 409 -8.29 -8.04 21.25
N PRO A 410 -7.23 -8.20 20.43
CA PRO A 410 -6.03 -8.90 20.87
C PRO A 410 -5.32 -8.16 22.02
N PRO A 411 -4.47 -8.85 22.79
CA PRO A 411 -3.59 -8.21 23.75
C PRO A 411 -2.75 -7.11 23.11
N ARG A 412 -2.69 -5.93 23.75
CA ARG A 412 -1.87 -4.82 23.24
C ARG A 412 -0.38 -5.14 23.36
N ALA A 413 0.33 -5.08 22.25
CA ALA A 413 1.78 -5.17 22.23
C ALA A 413 2.41 -3.96 22.95
N VAL A 414 3.43 -4.21 23.78
CA VAL A 414 4.26 -3.18 24.39
C VAL A 414 5.69 -3.40 23.91
N ARG A 415 6.26 -2.41 23.23
CA ARG A 415 7.63 -2.49 22.69
C ARG A 415 8.48 -1.32 23.17
N THR A 416 9.79 -1.55 23.29
CA THR A 416 10.77 -0.50 23.61
C THR A 416 11.49 -0.11 22.34
N ALA A 417 11.61 1.19 22.11
CA ALA A 417 12.28 1.78 20.96
C ALA A 417 13.48 2.60 21.43
N GLU A 418 14.56 2.56 20.66
CA GLU A 418 15.77 3.34 20.89
C GLU A 418 16.25 3.88 19.55
N TYR A 419 16.81 5.09 19.52
CA TYR A 419 17.42 5.57 18.29
C TYR A 419 18.62 6.46 18.59
N VAL A 420 19.74 6.10 17.99
CA VAL A 420 20.98 6.86 18.02
C VAL A 420 21.29 7.27 16.59
N LEU A 421 21.55 8.57 16.38
CA LEU A 421 21.97 9.07 15.08
C LEU A 421 23.28 8.38 14.65
N PRO A 422 23.35 7.88 13.41
CA PRO A 422 24.58 7.36 12.83
C PRO A 422 25.72 8.38 12.94
N ARG A 423 26.90 7.89 13.33
CA ARG A 423 28.13 8.70 13.34
C ARG A 423 28.73 8.70 11.94
N LEU A 424 28.33 9.68 11.14
CA LEU A 424 28.83 9.89 9.79
C LEU A 424 29.69 11.16 9.71
N GLU A 425 30.56 11.21 8.71
CA GLU A 425 31.40 12.37 8.40
C GLU A 425 30.85 13.12 7.19
N GLU A 426 31.15 14.43 7.11
CA GLU A 426 30.88 15.16 5.88
C GLU A 426 32.16 15.09 5.05
N PRO A 427 32.11 14.54 3.83
CA PRO A 427 33.30 14.42 3.01
C PRO A 427 33.79 15.80 2.55
N GLU A 428 35.10 15.95 2.49
CA GLU A 428 35.76 17.08 1.86
C GLU A 428 36.64 16.53 0.73
N PHE A 429 36.36 16.96 -0.49
CA PHE A 429 37.12 16.58 -1.69
C PHE A 429 37.18 17.79 -2.64
N PRO A 430 38.21 17.90 -3.48
CA PRO A 430 38.34 19.00 -4.43
C PRO A 430 37.18 19.00 -5.43
N GLU A 431 36.80 20.19 -5.90
CA GLU A 431 35.84 20.31 -6.99
C GLU A 431 36.36 19.55 -8.23
N PRO A 432 35.54 18.69 -8.86
CA PRO A 432 35.96 17.96 -10.05
C PRO A 432 36.38 18.92 -11.17
N GLU A 433 37.49 18.64 -11.84
CA GLU A 433 37.97 19.45 -12.98
C GLU A 433 36.99 19.44 -14.16
N ASN A 434 36.20 18.36 -14.29
CA ASN A 434 35.24 18.17 -15.38
C ASN A 434 33.82 17.85 -14.85
N LEU A 435 33.04 18.90 -14.58
CA LEU A 435 31.65 18.76 -14.15
C LEU A 435 30.73 18.16 -15.22
N THR A 436 31.10 18.27 -16.51
CA THR A 436 30.32 17.66 -17.60
C THR A 436 30.36 16.13 -17.52
N GLU A 437 31.54 15.55 -17.28
CA GLU A 437 31.69 14.10 -17.09
C GLU A 437 30.93 13.61 -15.87
N VAL A 438 30.98 14.35 -14.76
CA VAL A 438 30.18 14.07 -13.56
C VAL A 438 28.69 14.05 -13.86
N LEU A 439 28.18 15.04 -14.61
CA LEU A 439 26.77 15.07 -15.01
C LEU A 439 26.41 13.87 -15.88
N MET A 440 27.25 13.49 -16.84
CA MET A 440 27.03 12.31 -17.68
C MET A 440 26.97 11.02 -16.85
N LEU A 441 27.83 10.89 -15.83
CA LEU A 441 27.80 9.75 -14.90
C LEU A 441 26.53 9.76 -14.03
N LEU A 442 26.07 10.93 -13.58
CA LEU A 442 24.81 11.04 -12.84
C LEU A 442 23.62 10.65 -13.71
N LEU A 443 23.54 11.14 -14.94
CA LEU A 443 22.48 10.79 -15.89
C LEU A 443 22.49 9.29 -16.27
N ALA A 444 23.66 8.66 -16.22
CA ALA A 444 23.80 7.21 -16.41
C ALA A 444 23.49 6.39 -15.15
N SER A 445 23.36 7.01 -13.97
CA SER A 445 23.02 6.31 -12.73
C SER A 445 21.67 5.62 -12.88
N PRO A 446 21.53 4.34 -12.51
CA PRO A 446 20.25 3.66 -12.53
C PRO A 446 19.17 4.36 -11.71
N ASN A 447 19.48 5.23 -10.75
CA ASN A 447 18.49 6.00 -9.98
C ASN A 447 17.99 7.27 -10.68
N ILE A 448 18.66 7.73 -11.76
CA ILE A 448 18.33 8.95 -12.50
C ILE A 448 17.93 8.64 -13.94
N ALA A 449 18.56 7.66 -14.57
CA ALA A 449 18.36 7.32 -15.97
C ALA A 449 16.88 7.14 -16.35
N SER A 450 16.53 7.44 -17.60
CA SER A 450 15.15 7.38 -18.09
C SER A 450 14.44 6.05 -17.75
N ARG A 451 13.17 6.17 -17.33
CA ARG A 451 12.27 5.04 -17.04
C ARG A 451 11.44 4.60 -18.23
N GLU A 452 11.71 5.15 -19.41
CA GLU A 452 10.94 4.92 -20.63
C GLU A 452 10.73 3.43 -20.95
N SER A 453 11.77 2.61 -20.78
CA SER A 453 11.71 1.18 -21.07
C SER A 453 10.72 0.41 -20.19
N VAL A 454 10.40 0.91 -19.00
CA VAL A 454 9.38 0.35 -18.10
C VAL A 454 8.03 1.00 -18.40
N ILE A 455 7.97 2.34 -18.45
CA ILE A 455 6.73 3.09 -18.66
C ILE A 455 6.01 2.64 -19.94
N ARG A 456 6.75 2.39 -21.02
CA ARG A 456 6.17 1.94 -22.30
C ARG A 456 5.63 0.51 -22.30
N THR A 457 5.88 -0.27 -21.25
CA THR A 457 5.24 -1.59 -21.07
C THR A 457 3.84 -1.47 -20.46
N TYR A 458 3.53 -0.32 -19.88
CA TYR A 458 2.23 -0.02 -19.26
C TYR A 458 1.37 0.79 -20.21
N ASP A 459 0.09 0.45 -20.25
CA ASP A 459 -0.92 1.37 -20.76
C ASP A 459 -0.97 2.59 -19.82
N HIS A 460 -0.98 3.78 -20.41
CA HIS A 460 -1.09 5.06 -19.69
C HIS A 460 -2.14 5.98 -20.31
N GLU A 461 -2.96 5.47 -21.24
CA GLU A 461 -3.90 6.26 -22.04
C GLU A 461 -5.33 5.71 -22.08
N VAL A 462 -5.54 4.43 -21.75
CA VAL A 462 -6.86 3.80 -21.73
C VAL A 462 -7.83 4.63 -20.87
N LYS A 463 -9.09 4.66 -21.33
CA LYS A 463 -10.15 5.60 -20.90
C LYS A 463 -10.01 7.05 -21.42
N GLY A 464 -8.88 7.44 -22.00
CA GLY A 464 -8.68 8.75 -22.63
C GLY A 464 -8.66 9.94 -21.65
N ASN A 465 -8.28 9.68 -20.39
CA ASN A 465 -8.38 10.66 -19.31
C ASN A 465 -7.03 11.27 -18.88
N THR A 466 -5.90 10.75 -19.37
CA THR A 466 -4.56 11.23 -18.98
C THR A 466 -4.18 12.48 -19.76
N VAL A 467 -4.11 13.62 -19.07
CA VAL A 467 -3.76 14.94 -19.65
C VAL A 467 -2.25 15.13 -19.65
N LEU A 468 -1.63 15.02 -18.47
CA LEU A 468 -0.19 14.96 -18.32
C LEU A 468 0.21 13.52 -18.04
N LYS A 469 1.04 12.99 -18.93
CA LYS A 469 1.54 11.60 -18.94
C LYS A 469 2.89 11.53 -18.23
N PRO A 470 3.35 10.33 -17.84
CA PRO A 470 4.68 10.13 -17.27
C PRO A 470 5.83 10.67 -18.15
N LEU A 471 5.68 10.52 -19.48
CA LEU A 471 6.63 11.04 -20.46
C LEU A 471 5.96 12.17 -21.26
N HIS A 472 6.68 13.27 -21.46
CA HIS A 472 6.19 14.46 -22.16
C HIS A 472 7.24 15.05 -23.12
N GLY A 473 6.80 15.86 -24.07
CA GLY A 473 7.67 16.43 -25.11
C GLY A 473 7.83 15.53 -26.33
N GLU A 474 8.59 15.99 -27.31
CA GLU A 474 8.87 15.30 -28.58
C GLU A 474 9.69 14.03 -28.33
N TYR A 475 10.66 14.10 -27.42
CA TYR A 475 11.59 13.02 -27.12
C TYR A 475 11.26 12.26 -25.83
N GLY A 476 10.20 12.65 -25.11
CA GLY A 476 9.66 11.91 -23.98
C GLY A 476 10.48 12.02 -22.69
N GLY A 477 10.67 13.23 -22.16
CA GLY A 477 11.26 13.41 -20.83
C GLY A 477 10.28 13.17 -19.68
N PRO A 478 10.79 12.94 -18.46
CA PRO A 478 9.99 12.59 -17.29
C PRO A 478 9.20 13.79 -16.78
N ASN A 479 7.94 13.61 -16.42
CA ASN A 479 7.12 14.65 -15.82
C ASN A 479 7.01 14.48 -14.30
N ASP A 480 6.88 15.56 -13.54
CA ASP A 480 6.84 15.51 -12.07
C ASP A 480 5.62 14.77 -11.51
N ALA A 481 4.51 14.80 -12.24
CA ALA A 481 3.24 14.23 -11.82
C ALA A 481 2.34 13.94 -13.02
N ALA A 482 1.45 12.96 -12.88
CA ALA A 482 0.37 12.76 -13.82
C ALA A 482 -0.83 13.65 -13.49
N VAL A 483 -1.54 14.10 -14.53
CA VAL A 483 -2.80 14.84 -14.38
C VAL A 483 -3.90 14.13 -15.15
N LEU A 484 -4.97 13.78 -14.46
CA LEU A 484 -6.16 13.13 -15.04
C LEU A 484 -7.32 14.10 -15.21
N LYS A 485 -8.21 13.83 -16.16
CA LYS A 485 -9.52 14.46 -16.37
C LYS A 485 -10.64 13.42 -16.18
N PRO A 486 -11.01 13.07 -14.93
CA PRO A 486 -11.91 11.93 -14.70
C PRO A 486 -13.35 12.16 -15.16
N LEU A 487 -13.80 13.42 -15.27
CA LEU A 487 -15.18 13.77 -15.62
C LEU A 487 -15.25 14.37 -17.02
N LYS A 488 -16.22 13.92 -17.83
CA LYS A 488 -16.44 14.43 -19.20
C LYS A 488 -16.82 15.91 -19.21
N ASP A 489 -17.75 16.31 -18.35
CA ASP A 489 -18.33 17.66 -18.32
C ASP A 489 -17.65 18.61 -17.32
N SER A 490 -16.40 18.35 -16.94
CA SER A 490 -15.60 19.21 -16.07
C SER A 490 -14.17 19.31 -16.57
N TRP A 491 -13.59 20.51 -16.43
CA TRP A 491 -12.17 20.75 -16.67
C TRP A 491 -11.34 20.60 -15.40
N ARG A 492 -11.97 20.31 -14.25
CA ARG A 492 -11.22 19.99 -13.04
C ARG A 492 -10.51 18.65 -13.22
N GLY A 493 -9.24 18.62 -12.87
CA GLY A 493 -8.40 17.43 -12.94
C GLY A 493 -7.82 17.00 -11.60
N LEU A 494 -7.13 15.87 -11.64
CA LEU A 494 -6.51 15.22 -10.49
C LEU A 494 -5.01 15.06 -10.75
N ALA A 495 -4.17 15.69 -9.94
CA ALA A 495 -2.72 15.51 -9.95
C ALA A 495 -2.32 14.36 -9.02
N ILE A 496 -1.55 13.42 -9.53
CA ILE A 496 -1.03 12.26 -8.82
C ILE A 496 0.50 12.33 -8.86
N SER A 497 1.12 12.39 -7.69
CA SER A 497 2.58 12.47 -7.55
C SER A 497 3.04 11.61 -6.37
N CYS A 498 4.35 11.37 -6.31
CA CYS A 498 4.98 10.68 -5.18
C CYS A 498 6.31 11.32 -4.78
N GLY A 499 6.81 10.94 -3.61
CA GLY A 499 8.16 11.25 -3.13
C GLY A 499 8.69 10.12 -2.25
N MET A 500 9.97 9.79 -2.41
CA MET A 500 10.63 8.68 -1.69
C MET A 500 12.14 8.91 -1.68
N ASN A 501 12.76 9.05 -0.50
CA ASN A 501 14.19 9.39 -0.39
C ASN A 501 14.98 8.40 0.51
N PRO A 502 15.15 7.12 0.12
CA PRO A 502 15.67 6.09 1.02
C PRO A 502 17.07 6.37 1.58
N ASN A 503 17.98 6.93 0.76
CA ASN A 503 19.34 7.27 1.22
C ASN A 503 19.34 8.23 2.41
N TYR A 504 18.35 9.12 2.51
CA TYR A 504 18.27 10.06 3.63
C TYR A 504 17.92 9.31 4.92
N GLY A 505 17.20 8.20 4.82
CA GLY A 505 16.81 7.34 5.94
C GLY A 505 17.99 6.62 6.59
N ARG A 506 19.08 6.41 5.83
CA ARG A 506 20.36 5.90 6.36
C ARG A 506 21.05 6.88 7.29
N ILE A 507 20.75 8.18 7.16
CA ILE A 507 21.37 9.25 7.94
C ILE A 507 20.41 9.73 9.04
N ASP A 508 19.19 10.12 8.68
CA ASP A 508 18.14 10.51 9.63
C ASP A 508 16.73 10.25 9.05
N PRO A 509 16.01 9.23 9.54
CA PRO A 509 14.64 8.89 9.13
C PRO A 509 13.64 10.03 9.28
N TYR A 510 13.87 10.96 10.21
CA TYR A 510 13.00 12.13 10.38
C TYR A 510 13.10 13.06 9.15
N TRP A 511 14.32 13.31 8.67
CA TRP A 511 14.52 14.17 7.50
C TRP A 511 14.22 13.46 6.18
N MET A 512 14.38 12.13 6.12
CA MET A 512 13.87 11.32 5.03
C MET A 512 12.36 11.46 4.85
N ALA A 513 11.59 11.27 5.93
CA ALA A 513 10.14 11.41 5.87
C ALA A 513 9.71 12.84 5.56
N ALA A 514 10.39 13.85 6.12
CA ALA A 514 10.16 15.24 5.77
C ALA A 514 10.36 15.51 4.27
N SER A 515 11.45 15.00 3.70
CA SER A 515 11.79 15.17 2.28
C SER A 515 10.78 14.48 1.36
N ALA A 516 10.41 13.23 1.67
CA ALA A 516 9.41 12.49 0.89
C ALA A 516 8.06 13.23 0.85
N ILE A 517 7.63 13.83 1.97
CA ILE A 517 6.42 14.65 2.03
C ILE A 517 6.57 15.92 1.18
N ASP A 518 7.69 16.64 1.33
CA ASP A 518 7.94 17.87 0.58
C ASP A 518 7.98 17.62 -0.93
N GLU A 519 8.71 16.60 -1.38
CA GLU A 519 8.84 16.19 -2.77
C GLU A 519 7.51 15.80 -3.38
N ALA A 520 6.73 14.92 -2.72
CA ALA A 520 5.42 14.53 -3.21
C ALA A 520 4.49 15.75 -3.41
N ILE A 521 4.53 16.72 -2.49
CA ILE A 521 3.76 17.97 -2.58
C ILE A 521 4.31 18.88 -3.69
N ARG A 522 5.63 18.99 -3.81
CA ARG A 522 6.31 19.84 -4.77
C ARG A 522 6.04 19.39 -6.20
N ASN A 523 6.14 18.09 -6.47
CA ASN A 523 5.73 17.46 -7.72
C ASN A 523 4.27 17.75 -8.06
N ASN A 524 3.38 17.66 -7.07
CA ASN A 524 1.97 17.97 -7.26
C ASN A 524 1.75 19.45 -7.65
N VAL A 525 2.45 20.37 -6.98
CA VAL A 525 2.34 21.81 -7.19
C VAL A 525 2.95 22.24 -8.52
N ALA A 526 4.02 21.58 -8.98
CA ALA A 526 4.69 21.85 -10.25
C ALA A 526 3.73 21.77 -11.44
N VAL A 527 2.79 20.82 -11.41
CA VAL A 527 1.75 20.65 -12.44
C VAL A 527 0.45 21.43 -12.15
N GLY A 528 0.44 22.29 -11.13
CA GLY A 528 -0.71 23.12 -10.75
C GLY A 528 -1.68 22.50 -9.73
N GLY A 529 -1.31 21.38 -9.10
CA GLY A 529 -2.09 20.71 -8.07
C GLY A 529 -2.18 21.50 -6.76
N ARG A 530 -3.32 21.36 -6.07
CA ARG A 530 -3.61 22.00 -4.77
C ARG A 530 -4.66 21.21 -4.00
N ARG A 531 -4.92 21.56 -2.73
CA ARG A 531 -5.84 20.81 -1.86
C ARG A 531 -5.41 19.33 -1.78
N ILE A 532 -4.18 19.13 -1.34
CA ILE A 532 -3.45 17.87 -1.44
C ILE A 532 -3.76 16.99 -0.22
N ALA A 533 -4.13 15.73 -0.48
CA ALA A 533 -4.14 14.65 0.50
C ALA A 533 -2.93 13.73 0.30
N LEU A 534 -2.47 13.10 1.38
CA LEU A 534 -1.32 12.22 1.39
C LEU A 534 -1.72 10.79 1.74
N LEU A 535 -0.91 9.83 1.26
CA LEU A 535 -0.86 8.48 1.78
C LEU A 535 0.54 8.19 2.34
N ASP A 536 0.61 7.44 3.43
CA ASP A 536 1.82 7.05 4.12
C ASP A 536 2.06 5.54 4.04
N ASN A 537 3.09 5.14 3.27
CA ASN A 537 3.41 3.74 3.01
C ASN A 537 4.81 3.41 3.54
N PHE A 538 4.88 2.74 4.70
CA PHE A 538 6.11 2.39 5.39
C PHE A 538 6.62 1.02 4.98
N THR A 539 7.89 0.92 4.61
CA THR A 539 8.63 -0.35 4.47
C THR A 539 9.82 -0.34 5.41
N TRP A 540 9.75 -1.19 6.43
CA TRP A 540 10.70 -1.23 7.53
C TRP A 540 11.16 -2.66 7.84
N GLY A 541 12.31 -2.74 8.51
CA GLY A 541 12.81 -3.99 9.08
C GLY A 541 11.97 -4.49 10.26
N ASN A 542 12.57 -5.37 11.06
CA ASN A 542 11.93 -6.06 12.17
C ASN A 542 11.66 -5.07 13.33
N PRO A 543 10.40 -4.76 13.64
CA PRO A 543 10.02 -3.77 14.66
C PRO A 543 10.22 -4.28 16.10
N GLU A 544 10.61 -5.54 16.28
CA GLU A 544 10.97 -6.09 17.59
C GLU A 544 12.33 -5.59 18.08
N LYS A 545 13.20 -5.19 17.14
CA LYS A 545 14.52 -4.64 17.42
C LYS A 545 14.40 -3.15 17.79
N PRO A 546 14.86 -2.72 18.99
CA PRO A 546 14.62 -1.36 19.48
C PRO A 546 15.10 -0.24 18.54
N ASP A 547 16.24 -0.43 17.88
CA ASP A 547 16.85 0.51 16.95
C ASP A 547 16.03 0.70 15.66
N ARG A 548 15.45 -0.39 15.14
CA ARG A 548 14.56 -0.37 13.97
C ARG A 548 13.22 0.28 14.30
N LEU A 549 12.67 0.00 15.49
CA LEU A 549 11.46 0.66 15.94
C LEU A 549 11.69 2.15 16.23
N GLY A 550 12.84 2.53 16.80
CA GLY A 550 13.15 3.94 17.05
C GLY A 550 13.32 4.75 15.77
N SER A 551 13.86 4.17 14.70
CA SER A 551 13.88 4.83 13.38
C SER A 551 12.48 5.02 12.81
N LEU A 552 11.58 4.05 12.99
CA LEU A 552 10.17 4.15 12.59
C LEU A 552 9.44 5.27 13.35
N VAL A 553 9.65 5.36 14.67
CA VAL A 553 9.09 6.42 15.51
C VAL A 553 9.52 7.81 15.01
N ARG A 554 10.79 7.97 14.60
CA ARG A 554 11.30 9.24 14.05
C ARG A 554 10.61 9.62 12.74
N ALA A 555 10.41 8.67 11.84
CA ALA A 555 9.69 8.91 10.59
C ALA A 555 8.22 9.31 10.86
N CYS A 556 7.54 8.62 11.78
CA CYS A 556 6.17 8.96 12.18
C CYS A 556 6.08 10.38 12.77
N ASP A 557 7.03 10.79 13.63
CA ASP A 557 7.07 12.15 14.18
C ASP A 557 7.20 13.20 13.07
N ALA A 558 8.05 12.96 12.06
CA ALA A 558 8.13 13.84 10.90
C ALA A 558 6.80 13.90 10.14
N CYS A 559 6.14 12.75 9.89
CA CYS A 559 4.82 12.73 9.25
C CYS A 559 3.83 13.67 9.94
N TYR A 560 3.72 13.60 11.27
CA TYR A 560 2.85 14.50 12.03
C TYR A 560 3.22 15.98 11.85
N ARG A 561 4.52 16.31 11.99
CA ARG A 561 4.98 17.70 11.99
C ARG A 561 4.84 18.35 10.61
N PHE A 562 5.21 17.65 9.54
CA PHE A 562 5.21 18.19 8.19
C PHE A 562 3.82 18.19 7.54
N ALA A 563 3.02 17.13 7.73
CA ALA A 563 1.62 17.13 7.26
C ALA A 563 0.83 18.31 7.84
N LYS A 564 0.98 18.59 9.15
CA LYS A 564 0.37 19.77 9.78
C LYS A 564 0.91 21.09 9.25
N ALA A 565 2.22 21.20 9.05
CA ALA A 565 2.83 22.43 8.59
C ALA A 565 2.36 22.81 7.16
N PHE A 566 2.25 21.81 6.28
CA PHE A 566 1.76 21.94 4.92
C PHE A 566 0.23 21.96 4.81
N LYS A 567 -0.48 21.52 5.86
CA LYS A 567 -1.95 21.36 5.91
C LYS A 567 -2.45 20.33 4.90
N THR A 568 -1.75 19.21 4.80
CA THR A 568 -2.02 18.11 3.88
C THR A 568 -2.35 16.85 4.70
N PRO A 569 -3.63 16.46 4.82
CA PRO A 569 -4.03 15.32 5.65
C PRO A 569 -3.56 13.98 5.06
N PHE A 570 -3.25 13.01 5.91
CA PHE A 570 -3.20 11.60 5.52
C PHE A 570 -4.63 11.06 5.43
N ILE A 571 -4.95 10.34 4.36
CA ILE A 571 -6.31 9.79 4.14
C ILE A 571 -6.35 8.26 4.14
N SER A 572 -5.20 7.64 3.85
CA SER A 572 -4.98 6.20 3.75
C SER A 572 -3.49 5.94 3.86
N GLY A 573 -3.08 4.68 4.04
CA GLY A 573 -1.68 4.29 4.20
C GLY A 573 -1.54 2.79 4.40
N LYS A 574 -0.30 2.33 4.56
CA LYS A 574 0.04 0.94 4.88
C LYS A 574 1.39 0.86 5.58
N ASP A 575 1.58 -0.14 6.42
CA ASP A 575 2.88 -0.56 6.92
C ASP A 575 3.22 -1.98 6.49
N SER A 576 4.43 -2.15 5.98
CA SER A 576 5.10 -3.41 5.73
C SER A 576 6.32 -3.46 6.65
N LEU A 577 6.24 -4.30 7.68
CA LEU A 577 7.29 -4.51 8.67
C LEU A 577 7.99 -5.85 8.41
N TYR A 578 9.08 -6.15 9.12
CA TYR A 578 9.84 -7.40 8.99
C TYR A 578 10.54 -7.59 7.63
N ASN A 579 10.74 -6.51 6.85
CA ASN A 579 11.53 -6.55 5.62
C ASN A 579 13.04 -6.63 5.95
N GLU A 580 13.47 -7.77 6.45
CA GLU A 580 14.87 -8.11 6.72
C GLU A 580 15.21 -9.49 6.15
N SER A 581 16.47 -9.64 5.77
CA SER A 581 17.05 -10.92 5.35
C SER A 581 18.31 -11.19 6.17
N PRO A 582 18.96 -12.35 6.05
CA PRO A 582 20.25 -12.60 6.70
C PRO A 582 21.34 -11.55 6.37
N ALA A 583 21.21 -10.84 5.23
CA ALA A 583 22.11 -9.75 4.85
C ALA A 583 21.82 -8.43 5.59
N GLY A 584 20.70 -8.33 6.29
CA GLY A 584 20.26 -7.16 7.04
C GLY A 584 18.89 -6.63 6.62
N PRO A 585 18.45 -5.54 7.28
CA PRO A 585 17.19 -4.86 6.95
C PRO A 585 17.29 -4.09 5.64
N VAL A 586 16.13 -3.93 4.99
CA VAL A 586 15.96 -2.87 4.01
C VAL A 586 16.28 -1.51 4.63
N THR A 587 16.80 -0.59 3.81
CA THR A 587 16.92 0.81 4.23
C THR A 587 15.52 1.31 4.62
N PRO A 588 15.36 2.00 5.77
CA PRO A 588 14.14 2.70 6.12
C PRO A 588 13.52 3.46 4.93
N THR A 589 12.36 3.00 4.47
CA THR A 589 11.74 3.52 3.24
C THR A 589 10.33 3.97 3.52
N LEU A 590 10.04 5.24 3.22
CA LEU A 590 8.70 5.81 3.29
C LEU A 590 8.34 6.34 1.90
N LEU A 591 7.30 5.77 1.31
CA LEU A 591 6.63 6.34 0.15
C LEU A 591 5.54 7.29 0.64
N ILE A 592 5.56 8.51 0.10
CA ILE A 592 4.43 9.43 0.20
C ILE A 592 3.79 9.58 -1.17
N THR A 593 2.52 9.22 -1.29
CA THR A 593 1.71 9.53 -2.47
C THR A 593 0.87 10.77 -2.20
N ALA A 594 0.89 11.73 -3.12
CA ALA A 594 0.14 12.98 -3.01
C ALA A 594 -0.93 13.07 -4.10
N ILE A 595 -2.14 13.40 -3.67
CA ILE A 595 -3.33 13.50 -4.52
C ILE A 595 -3.88 14.91 -4.41
N GLY A 596 -3.82 15.67 -5.50
CA GLY A 596 -4.22 17.07 -5.53
C GLY A 596 -5.22 17.37 -6.64
N ILE A 597 -5.93 18.47 -6.47
CA ILE A 597 -6.88 19.00 -7.43
C ILE A 597 -6.16 19.98 -8.36
N VAL A 598 -6.34 19.81 -9.66
CA VAL A 598 -6.03 20.83 -10.68
C VAL A 598 -7.35 21.52 -11.03
N PRO A 599 -7.55 22.81 -10.71
CA PRO A 599 -8.85 23.47 -10.94
C PRO A 599 -9.30 23.46 -12.40
N ASP A 600 -8.34 23.57 -13.31
CA ASP A 600 -8.53 23.54 -14.76
C ASP A 600 -7.31 22.89 -15.40
N ILE A 601 -7.50 21.72 -16.02
CA ILE A 601 -6.40 20.96 -16.64
C ILE A 601 -5.76 21.68 -17.84
N ARG A 602 -6.43 22.68 -18.43
CA ARG A 602 -5.94 23.38 -19.63
C ARG A 602 -4.76 24.32 -19.33
N ILE A 603 -4.56 24.63 -18.05
CA ILE A 603 -3.44 25.42 -17.54
C ILE A 603 -2.44 24.54 -16.75
N ALA A 604 -2.55 23.21 -16.83
CA ALA A 604 -1.57 22.33 -16.24
C ALA A 604 -0.20 22.56 -16.91
N VAL A 605 0.86 22.50 -16.11
CA VAL A 605 2.24 22.79 -16.55
C VAL A 605 3.01 21.48 -16.60
N SER A 606 3.75 21.25 -17.68
CA SER A 606 4.70 20.15 -17.83
C SER A 606 6.14 20.67 -17.68
N MET A 607 7.12 19.77 -17.59
CA MET A 607 8.51 20.19 -17.37
C MET A 607 9.25 20.69 -18.62
N ASP A 608 8.80 20.37 -19.83
CA ASP A 608 9.56 20.61 -21.06
C ASP A 608 9.62 22.10 -21.42
N VAL A 609 10.81 22.55 -21.81
CA VAL A 609 11.02 23.94 -22.21
C VAL A 609 10.27 24.26 -23.51
N LYS A 610 9.46 25.33 -23.50
CA LYS A 610 8.49 25.60 -24.59
C LYS A 610 9.03 26.44 -25.73
N ALA A 611 9.95 27.38 -25.47
CA ALA A 611 10.40 28.33 -26.48
C ALA A 611 11.79 28.93 -26.17
N PRO A 612 12.65 29.14 -27.20
CA PRO A 612 13.89 29.90 -27.08
C PRO A 612 13.67 31.33 -26.55
N GLY A 613 14.64 31.86 -25.82
CA GLY A 613 14.57 33.21 -25.24
C GLY A 613 13.73 33.30 -23.95
N SER A 614 13.11 32.21 -23.52
CA SER A 614 12.44 32.12 -22.22
C SER A 614 13.45 32.25 -21.07
N SER A 615 13.05 32.92 -19.98
CA SER A 615 13.87 33.01 -18.77
C SER A 615 13.67 31.77 -17.90
N ILE A 616 14.78 31.19 -17.40
CA ILE A 616 14.78 30.05 -16.47
C ILE A 616 15.09 30.59 -15.06
N TYR A 617 14.33 30.15 -14.07
CA TYR A 617 14.46 30.59 -12.68
C TYR A 617 14.62 29.40 -11.74
N ILE A 618 15.55 29.52 -10.78
CA ILE A 618 15.64 28.61 -9.65
C ILE A 618 14.75 29.16 -8.53
N VAL A 619 13.74 28.39 -8.13
CA VAL A 619 12.79 28.81 -7.10
C VAL A 619 13.16 28.20 -5.75
N GLY A 620 13.76 28.99 -4.86
CA GLY A 620 14.07 28.54 -3.50
C GLY A 620 15.48 28.96 -3.06
N LYS A 621 16.00 28.28 -2.05
CA LYS A 621 17.37 28.44 -1.58
C LYS A 621 18.02 27.06 -1.44
N THR A 622 19.21 26.91 -2.00
CA THR A 622 20.04 25.71 -1.83
C THR A 622 21.01 25.92 -0.66
N TYR A 623 21.46 24.81 -0.07
CA TYR A 623 22.36 24.80 1.08
C TYR A 623 23.44 23.73 0.88
N ARG A 624 24.53 23.79 1.67
CA ARG A 624 25.59 22.76 1.68
C ARG A 624 25.13 21.51 2.45
N GLU A 625 24.15 20.81 1.87
CA GLU A 625 23.43 19.66 2.44
C GLU A 625 23.41 18.52 1.40
N LEU A 626 24.54 17.91 1.09
CA LEU A 626 24.66 16.87 0.04
C LEU A 626 24.56 15.44 0.58
N GLY A 627 24.33 15.27 1.89
CA GLY A 627 24.23 13.96 2.53
C GLY A 627 23.10 13.11 1.94
N GLY A 628 23.45 11.91 1.48
CA GLY A 628 22.54 10.95 0.85
C GLY A 628 22.24 11.23 -0.63
N SER A 629 22.86 12.24 -1.24
CA SER A 629 22.67 12.55 -2.67
C SER A 629 23.30 11.52 -3.60
N GLU A 630 22.75 11.39 -4.81
CA GLU A 630 23.34 10.57 -5.88
C GLU A 630 24.75 11.05 -6.26
N TYR A 631 25.03 12.35 -6.12
CA TYR A 631 26.38 12.88 -6.33
C TYR A 631 27.38 12.34 -5.30
N TYR A 632 27.03 12.36 -4.00
CA TYR A 632 27.89 11.76 -2.99
C TYR A 632 28.02 10.24 -3.17
N ARG A 633 26.93 9.56 -3.55
CA ARG A 633 26.96 8.13 -3.85
C ARG A 633 27.93 7.81 -5.00
N LEU A 634 27.90 8.59 -6.08
CA LEU A 634 28.83 8.48 -7.21
C LEU A 634 30.30 8.64 -6.77
N MET A 635 30.54 9.53 -5.81
CA MET A 635 31.88 9.77 -5.24
C MET A 635 32.26 8.77 -4.13
N GLY A 636 31.42 7.77 -3.84
CA GLY A 636 31.69 6.76 -2.81
C GLY A 636 31.42 7.21 -1.37
N PHE A 637 30.66 8.29 -1.19
CA PHE A 637 30.33 8.86 0.12
C PHE A 637 28.83 8.81 0.44
N CYS A 638 28.51 8.82 1.73
CA CYS A 638 27.14 9.04 2.20
C CYS A 638 26.94 10.50 2.65
N GLY A 639 27.90 11.08 3.38
CA GLY A 639 27.75 12.40 4.01
C GLY A 639 26.84 12.37 5.24
N LYS A 640 26.96 13.38 6.11
CA LYS A 640 26.18 13.50 7.35
C LYS A 640 25.09 14.57 7.27
N ARG A 641 25.16 15.50 6.31
CA ARG A 641 24.25 16.64 6.18
C ARG A 641 23.12 16.37 5.19
N VAL A 642 22.08 15.68 5.65
CA VAL A 642 20.82 15.50 4.89
C VAL A 642 20.18 16.85 4.55
N PRO A 643 19.62 17.03 3.34
CA PRO A 643 18.75 18.16 3.02
C PRO A 643 17.62 18.35 4.05
N LYS A 644 17.47 19.57 4.58
CA LYS A 644 16.46 19.86 5.61
C LYS A 644 15.28 20.64 5.05
N VAL A 645 14.08 20.06 5.16
CA VAL A 645 12.83 20.74 4.80
C VAL A 645 12.53 21.88 5.77
N ARG A 646 12.36 23.08 5.22
CA ARG A 646 12.03 24.30 5.96
C ARG A 646 10.57 24.66 5.68
N PRO A 647 9.60 24.14 6.45
CA PRO A 647 8.21 24.05 6.01
C PRO A 647 7.54 25.42 5.83
N ALA A 648 7.91 26.42 6.63
CA ALA A 648 7.40 27.79 6.48
C ALA A 648 7.83 28.42 5.14
N GLN A 649 9.09 28.19 4.73
CA GLN A 649 9.62 28.66 3.46
C GLN A 649 9.02 27.89 2.29
N ALA A 650 9.04 26.55 2.35
CA ALA A 650 8.46 25.69 1.33
C ALA A 650 6.99 26.03 1.06
N ARG A 651 6.17 26.20 2.12
CA ARG A 651 4.77 26.60 1.98
C ARG A 651 4.56 28.01 1.42
N LYS A 652 5.52 28.93 1.60
CA LYS A 652 5.49 30.25 0.93
C LYS A 652 5.79 30.08 -0.55
N THR A 653 6.81 29.27 -0.89
CA THR A 653 7.18 28.93 -2.27
C THR A 653 6.03 28.26 -3.01
N PHE A 654 5.44 27.20 -2.47
CA PHE A 654 4.33 26.48 -3.12
C PHE A 654 3.15 27.40 -3.44
N ARG A 655 2.78 28.30 -2.52
CA ARG A 655 1.71 29.28 -2.75
C ARG A 655 2.07 30.31 -3.81
N ALA A 656 3.31 30.77 -3.85
CA ALA A 656 3.77 31.72 -4.87
C ALA A 656 3.80 31.08 -6.26
N LEU A 657 4.32 29.85 -6.36
CA LEU A 657 4.36 29.10 -7.62
C LEU A 657 2.95 28.77 -8.13
N THR A 658 2.06 28.25 -7.27
CA THR A 658 0.65 28.00 -7.63
C THR A 658 -0.01 29.26 -8.19
N ARG A 659 0.21 30.43 -7.55
CA ARG A 659 -0.33 31.70 -8.04
C ARG A 659 0.28 32.11 -9.38
N ALA A 660 1.57 31.87 -9.61
CA ALA A 660 2.21 32.19 -10.89
C ALA A 660 1.66 31.31 -12.02
N ILE A 661 1.44 30.02 -11.75
CA ILE A 661 0.77 29.09 -12.67
C ILE A 661 -0.65 29.58 -12.99
N ASP A 662 -1.43 29.95 -11.97
CA ASP A 662 -2.81 30.45 -12.15
C ASP A 662 -2.88 31.75 -12.98
N LEU A 663 -1.82 32.56 -12.95
CA LEU A 663 -1.69 33.78 -13.74
C LEU A 663 -1.15 33.54 -15.15
N GLY A 664 -0.83 32.29 -15.53
CA GLY A 664 -0.25 31.93 -16.82
C GLY A 664 1.20 32.43 -17.00
N LEU A 665 1.92 32.67 -15.90
CA LEU A 665 3.30 33.19 -15.94
C LEU A 665 4.36 32.09 -16.05
N VAL A 666 3.96 30.83 -15.92
CA VAL A 666 4.86 29.67 -15.89
C VAL A 666 4.55 28.81 -17.11
N SER A 667 5.50 28.73 -18.04
CA SER A 667 5.37 27.91 -19.26
C SER A 667 5.81 26.46 -19.04
N ALA A 668 6.77 26.25 -18.14
CA ALA A 668 7.34 24.96 -17.78
C ALA A 668 7.77 24.97 -16.32
N CYS A 669 7.69 23.84 -15.63
CA CYS A 669 8.12 23.69 -14.25
C CYS A 669 8.62 22.26 -14.02
N HIS A 670 9.78 22.13 -13.39
CA HIS A 670 10.34 20.86 -12.95
C HIS A 670 10.86 21.01 -11.53
N ASP A 671 10.67 19.99 -10.70
CA ASP A 671 11.19 19.96 -9.35
C ASP A 671 12.70 19.65 -9.30
N LEU A 672 13.30 19.74 -8.12
CA LEU A 672 14.71 19.38 -7.90
C LEU A 672 14.77 18.19 -6.95
N SER A 673 15.06 17.01 -7.50
CA SER A 673 15.08 15.73 -6.80
C SER A 673 16.48 15.08 -6.91
N GLU A 674 16.58 13.79 -7.24
CA GLU A 674 17.83 13.09 -7.46
C GLU A 674 18.71 13.77 -8.52
N GLY A 675 20.02 13.86 -8.26
CA GLY A 675 20.96 14.55 -9.17
C GLY A 675 20.90 16.08 -9.11
N GLY A 676 19.84 16.67 -8.57
CA GLY A 676 19.71 18.10 -8.29
C GLY A 676 19.61 18.96 -9.55
N LEU A 677 20.03 20.22 -9.44
CA LEU A 677 19.81 21.25 -10.46
C LEU A 677 20.29 20.86 -11.87
N ALA A 678 21.46 20.23 -11.98
CA ALA A 678 22.05 19.92 -13.27
C ALA A 678 21.25 18.82 -14.01
N VAL A 679 20.76 17.83 -13.28
CA VAL A 679 19.93 16.75 -13.83
C VAL A 679 18.56 17.28 -14.23
N ALA A 680 17.88 18.03 -13.34
CA ALA A 680 16.59 18.63 -13.66
C ALA A 680 16.68 19.55 -14.89
N ALA A 681 17.74 20.36 -15.01
CA ALA A 681 17.95 21.20 -16.20
C ALA A 681 18.18 20.37 -17.47
N ALA A 682 18.85 19.22 -17.37
CA ALA A 682 19.05 18.31 -18.50
C ALA A 682 17.73 17.64 -18.90
N GLU A 683 16.93 17.16 -17.95
CA GLU A 683 15.61 16.54 -18.19
C GLU A 683 14.64 17.51 -18.87
N MET A 684 14.59 18.76 -18.40
CA MET A 684 13.83 19.82 -19.04
C MET A 684 14.27 20.07 -20.50
N ALA A 685 15.55 19.89 -20.80
CA ALA A 685 16.14 20.15 -22.12
C ALA A 685 16.09 18.95 -23.08
N PHE A 686 15.96 17.72 -22.57
CA PHE A 686 15.82 16.51 -23.39
C PHE A 686 14.52 16.47 -24.18
N SER A 687 13.50 17.19 -23.71
CA SER A 687 12.09 16.95 -24.01
C SER A 687 11.57 17.70 -25.23
#